data_AF-A0A5B7WW05-F1
#
_entry.id   AF-A0A5B7WW05-F1
#
_cell.length_a   1.000
_cell.length_b   1.000
_cell.length_c   1.000
_cell.angle_alpha   90.00
_cell.angle_beta   90.00
_cell.angle_gamma   90.00
#
_symmetry.space_group_name_H-M   'P 1'
#
loop_
_entity.id
_entity.type
_entity.pdbx_description
1 polymer ?
#
loop_
_entity_poly.entity_id
_entity_poly.type
_entity_poly.pdbx_seq_one_letter_code
_entity_poly.pdbx_strand_id
1 'polypeptide(L)'
;MPAFFDGVKRLLVGKPFRTERLKRKPLPPKIALPIFSSSALSSLAYAPDEILLTLATAGVAATLLSPAVGLAVLAVLLVLVLSYRQSVAAYPSGGGDYEIVRANLGPRPGTAVAAALLVDFVLTVAVSSTSAAQYVGAVFPALEEHRALVAAAIVAVLVFGNLRGRGKGRWALAIPVYLFVGGMLLMIAVGAVLALSGNLGDAPSAGYEIRPEAQFATGLQGLTGALLILRAFSTGSAALTGIEVPISNVHTLTKPRARNAGRILLVIGLLSGVLTFGTLLLARATGVKVVADPQANLLADGVPVGAGYTQAPVLTQLADAVFGSVIGVGSVAVLTVGVLLMAGNHAFNSFPNLASHLATDGYLPRQLRTRGDRLGFSNGILSLGVAAIVLIFAFDGDVTILIQLYVLGVFVSFTLSQAAMLRHWSRRLVQVPSRNARAAIHRKRLLNLVGLVLSALVLAVVLVTRFTHGAWLAVIGILLLMAVMESLNRHYRAVDAELAVSQDHQAAALPARVHALVMVSTVRKPVLRAIAFARASRPSKLEAIMVDVESEKTERTLSDWQRLQIPVPITVLASPYRTIVDPLIDHIRSIRRESPRDLIVVYIPEYVVGHWWEQLVHNQTAVRVKNRLHHEPGVVVASVPWRLLSSASGTTEESSAHR
;
A
#
# COMPACT_ATOMS: atom_id res chain seq x y z
N MET A 1 -1.70 28.31 6.39
CA MET A 1 -1.32 27.00 5.81
C MET A 1 -2.48 26.05 5.45
N PRO A 2 -3.58 25.89 6.22
CA PRO A 2 -4.59 24.86 5.90
C PRO A 2 -5.36 25.11 4.59
N ALA A 3 -5.65 26.37 4.22
CA ALA A 3 -6.49 26.66 3.03
C ALA A 3 -5.87 26.25 1.67
N PHE A 4 -4.55 26.36 1.48
CA PHE A 4 -3.90 25.93 0.23
C PHE A 4 -3.83 24.42 0.14
N PHE A 5 -3.40 23.76 1.22
CA PHE A 5 -3.39 22.30 1.30
C PHE A 5 -4.81 21.73 1.17
N ASP A 6 -5.82 22.38 1.76
CA ASP A 6 -7.22 21.99 1.61
C ASP A 6 -7.73 22.26 0.19
N GLY A 7 -7.28 23.32 -0.49
CA GLY A 7 -7.60 23.61 -1.89
C GLY A 7 -7.02 22.57 -2.84
N VAL A 8 -5.73 22.27 -2.71
CA VAL A 8 -5.02 21.22 -3.48
C VAL A 8 -5.61 19.84 -3.15
N LYS A 9 -5.88 19.56 -1.88
CA LYS A 9 -6.56 18.33 -1.44
C LYS A 9 -7.99 18.26 -1.99
N ARG A 10 -8.74 19.37 -2.07
CA ARG A 10 -10.08 19.39 -2.70
C ARG A 10 -10.02 19.21 -4.20
N LEU A 11 -8.98 19.71 -4.88
CA LEU A 11 -8.76 19.49 -6.30
C LEU A 11 -8.41 18.03 -6.60
N LEU A 12 -7.48 17.45 -5.82
CA LEU A 12 -6.99 16.09 -6.01
C LEU A 12 -7.95 15.02 -5.47
N VAL A 13 -8.50 15.22 -4.27
CA VAL A 13 -9.32 14.25 -3.54
C VAL A 13 -10.81 14.51 -3.78
N GLY A 14 -11.26 15.77 -3.86
CA GLY A 14 -12.67 16.16 -4.00
C GLY A 14 -13.38 16.48 -2.68
N LYS A 15 -14.67 16.87 -2.74
CA LYS A 15 -15.44 17.27 -1.55
C LYS A 15 -15.58 16.12 -0.53
N PRO A 16 -15.57 16.40 0.80
CA PRO A 16 -15.70 15.39 1.85
C PRO A 16 -17.02 14.61 1.78
N PHE A 17 -17.00 13.33 2.17
CA PHE A 17 -18.22 12.53 2.32
C PHE A 17 -18.70 12.53 3.78
N ARG A 18 -20.01 12.67 3.99
CA ARG A 18 -20.62 12.47 5.32
C ARG A 18 -20.47 11.00 5.77
N THR A 19 -20.03 10.79 7.00
CA THR A 19 -19.76 9.48 7.63
C THR A 19 -20.96 8.51 7.55
N GLU A 20 -22.18 9.03 7.57
CA GLU A 20 -23.42 8.24 7.50
C GLU A 20 -23.59 7.43 6.19
N ARG A 21 -22.88 7.80 5.11
CA ARG A 21 -22.87 7.03 3.85
C ARG A 21 -22.03 5.74 3.92
N LEU A 22 -21.42 5.42 5.08
CA LEU A 22 -20.58 4.23 5.28
C LEU A 22 -21.33 2.89 5.32
N LYS A 23 -22.67 2.86 5.40
CA LYS A 23 -23.44 1.61 5.34
C LYS A 23 -23.39 1.01 3.91
N ARG A 24 -22.23 0.52 3.49
CA ARG A 24 -22.06 -0.24 2.24
C ARG A 24 -22.83 -1.55 2.39
N LYS A 25 -23.83 -1.77 1.53
CA LYS A 25 -24.51 -3.07 1.44
C LYS A 25 -23.46 -4.18 1.22
N PRO A 26 -23.56 -5.34 1.86
CA PRO A 26 -22.64 -6.45 1.60
C PRO A 26 -22.59 -6.82 0.11
N LEU A 27 -21.49 -7.42 -0.34
CA LEU A 27 -21.30 -7.82 -1.73
C LEU A 27 -21.96 -9.19 -1.98
N PRO A 28 -22.89 -9.29 -2.95
CA PRO A 28 -23.42 -10.58 -3.36
C PRO A 28 -22.34 -11.38 -4.12
N PRO A 29 -22.37 -12.74 -4.09
CA PRO A 29 -21.34 -13.57 -4.70
C PRO A 29 -21.08 -13.29 -6.19
N LYS A 30 -22.13 -12.95 -6.96
CA LYS A 30 -22.03 -12.60 -8.39
C LYS A 30 -21.18 -11.36 -8.66
N ILE A 31 -21.07 -10.45 -7.70
CA ILE A 31 -20.26 -9.23 -7.83
C ILE A 31 -18.92 -9.41 -7.11
N ALA A 32 -18.91 -10.17 -6.01
CA ALA A 32 -17.70 -10.43 -5.26
C ALA A 32 -16.71 -11.33 -6.01
N LEU A 33 -17.19 -12.33 -6.76
CA LEU A 33 -16.35 -13.24 -7.54
C LEU A 33 -15.38 -12.47 -8.46
N PRO A 34 -15.84 -11.63 -9.42
CA PRO A 34 -14.93 -10.92 -10.31
C PRO A 34 -14.02 -9.93 -9.58
N ILE A 35 -14.54 -9.24 -8.56
CA ILE A 35 -13.73 -8.27 -7.80
C ILE A 35 -12.58 -8.98 -7.07
N PHE A 36 -12.85 -10.12 -6.42
CA PHE A 36 -11.84 -10.87 -5.67
C PHE A 36 -10.97 -11.78 -6.53
N SER A 37 -11.41 -12.10 -7.74
CA SER A 37 -10.64 -12.92 -8.67
C SER A 37 -9.69 -12.11 -9.55
N SER A 38 -9.81 -10.77 -9.58
CA SER A 38 -9.01 -9.89 -10.44
C SER A 38 -7.50 -10.18 -10.35
N SER A 39 -6.95 -10.27 -9.13
CA SER A 39 -5.52 -10.57 -8.90
C SER A 39 -5.12 -11.98 -9.32
N ALA A 40 -5.96 -12.98 -9.04
CA ALA A 40 -5.65 -14.37 -9.37
C ALA A 40 -5.76 -14.66 -10.88
N LEU A 41 -6.69 -13.98 -11.56
CA LEU A 41 -6.90 -14.13 -13.00
C LEU A 41 -5.96 -13.26 -13.82
N SER A 42 -5.55 -12.09 -13.30
CA SER A 42 -4.54 -11.26 -13.97
C SER A 42 -3.19 -11.96 -14.07
N SER A 43 -2.91 -12.93 -13.19
CA SER A 43 -1.70 -13.75 -13.29
C SER A 43 -1.57 -14.54 -14.58
N LEU A 44 -2.68 -14.76 -15.31
CA LEU A 44 -2.66 -15.35 -16.64
C LEU A 44 -1.91 -14.50 -17.67
N ALA A 45 -1.81 -13.19 -17.43
CA ALA A 45 -1.16 -12.25 -18.34
C ALA A 45 0.37 -12.37 -18.35
N TYR A 46 0.96 -13.05 -17.36
CA TYR A 46 2.41 -13.14 -17.19
C TYR A 46 2.92 -14.51 -16.71
N ALA A 47 2.12 -15.33 -16.02
CA ALA A 47 2.59 -16.63 -15.51
C ALA A 47 2.91 -17.64 -16.64
N PRO A 48 2.12 -17.75 -17.73
CA PRO A 48 2.51 -18.57 -18.88
C PRO A 48 3.83 -18.10 -19.51
N ASP A 49 4.00 -16.78 -19.65
CA ASP A 49 5.21 -16.15 -20.17
C ASP A 49 6.42 -16.57 -19.32
N GLU A 50 6.35 -16.46 -18.00
CA GLU A 50 7.44 -16.83 -17.09
C GLU A 50 7.80 -18.33 -17.10
N ILE A 51 6.82 -19.21 -17.32
CA ILE A 51 7.07 -20.65 -17.50
C ILE A 51 7.85 -20.89 -18.80
N LEU A 52 7.39 -20.28 -19.90
CA LEU A 52 8.03 -20.43 -21.21
C LEU A 52 9.42 -19.79 -21.24
N LEU A 53 9.56 -18.56 -20.73
CA LEU A 53 10.82 -17.83 -20.58
C LEU A 53 11.86 -18.67 -19.84
N THR A 54 11.46 -19.29 -18.73
CA THR A 54 12.38 -20.10 -17.93
C THR A 54 12.77 -21.38 -18.68
N LEU A 55 11.82 -22.11 -19.27
CA LEU A 55 12.12 -23.33 -20.02
C LEU A 55 12.95 -23.06 -21.28
N ALA A 56 12.73 -21.93 -21.94
CA ALA A 56 13.43 -21.53 -23.15
C ALA A 56 14.95 -21.37 -22.94
N THR A 57 15.43 -21.16 -21.71
CA THR A 57 16.87 -21.15 -21.40
C THR A 57 17.58 -22.47 -21.76
N ALA A 58 16.87 -23.60 -21.76
CA ALA A 58 17.37 -24.90 -22.24
C ALA A 58 16.95 -25.24 -23.68
N GLY A 59 16.43 -24.27 -24.43
CA GLY A 59 16.03 -24.41 -25.83
C GLY A 59 14.61 -24.95 -26.05
N VAL A 60 14.26 -25.13 -27.32
CA VAL A 60 12.89 -25.47 -27.78
C VAL A 60 12.38 -26.79 -27.20
N ALA A 61 13.25 -27.80 -27.03
CA ALA A 61 12.83 -29.10 -26.49
C ALA A 61 12.26 -28.97 -25.06
N ALA A 62 12.78 -28.03 -24.26
CA ALA A 62 12.33 -27.80 -22.91
C ALA A 62 10.97 -27.08 -22.85
N THR A 63 10.65 -26.20 -23.79
CA THR A 63 9.37 -25.48 -23.82
C THR A 63 8.18 -26.42 -24.08
N LEU A 64 8.42 -27.59 -24.68
CA LEU A 64 7.41 -28.66 -24.85
C LEU A 64 6.92 -29.24 -23.51
N LEU A 65 7.70 -29.13 -22.43
CA LEU A 65 7.30 -29.54 -21.08
C LEU A 65 6.40 -28.51 -20.37
N SER A 66 6.19 -27.34 -20.96
CA SER A 66 5.42 -26.26 -20.33
C SER A 66 4.01 -26.67 -19.87
N PRO A 67 3.22 -27.51 -20.57
CA PRO A 67 1.93 -27.94 -20.06
C PRO A 67 2.05 -28.87 -18.83
N ALA A 68 3.10 -29.69 -18.75
CA ALA A 68 3.35 -30.55 -17.59
C ALA A 68 3.71 -29.72 -16.35
N VAL A 69 4.53 -28.68 -16.53
CA VAL A 69 4.82 -27.68 -15.47
C VAL A 69 3.52 -26.97 -15.05
N GLY A 70 2.71 -26.52 -16.00
CA GLY A 70 1.40 -25.90 -15.73
C GLY A 70 0.46 -26.82 -14.94
N LEU A 71 0.43 -28.11 -15.25
CA LEU A 71 -0.35 -29.10 -14.51
C LEU A 71 0.14 -29.26 -13.05
N ALA A 72 1.45 -29.25 -12.83
CA ALA A 72 2.03 -29.28 -11.49
C ALA A 72 1.66 -28.03 -10.68
N VAL A 73 1.74 -26.84 -11.30
CA VAL A 73 1.31 -25.56 -10.72
C VAL A 73 -0.17 -25.62 -10.33
N LEU A 74 -1.04 -26.15 -11.22
CA LEU A 74 -2.46 -26.35 -10.95
C LEU A 74 -2.72 -27.32 -9.78
N ALA A 75 -1.96 -28.41 -9.67
CA ALA A 75 -2.10 -29.35 -8.57
C ALA A 75 -1.84 -28.65 -7.22
N VAL A 76 -0.78 -27.85 -7.12
CA VAL A 76 -0.50 -27.06 -5.90
C VAL A 76 -1.57 -26.01 -5.64
N LEU A 77 -2.04 -25.31 -6.68
CA LEU A 77 -3.13 -24.34 -6.58
C LEU A 77 -4.38 -24.99 -5.96
N LEU A 78 -4.78 -26.16 -6.43
CA LEU A 78 -5.95 -26.87 -5.90
C LEU A 78 -5.78 -27.28 -4.43
N VAL A 79 -4.60 -27.76 -4.04
CA VAL A 79 -4.30 -28.08 -2.64
C VAL A 79 -4.42 -26.84 -1.77
N LEU A 80 -3.82 -25.72 -2.17
CA LEU A 80 -3.88 -24.47 -1.41
C LEU A 80 -5.32 -23.95 -1.33
N VAL A 81 -6.06 -23.94 -2.43
CA VAL A 81 -7.47 -23.52 -2.46
C VAL A 81 -8.33 -24.36 -1.50
N LEU A 82 -8.14 -25.69 -1.50
CA LEU A 82 -8.85 -26.57 -0.57
C LEU A 82 -8.45 -26.30 0.88
N SER A 83 -7.18 -26.02 1.15
CA SER A 83 -6.70 -25.65 2.48
C SER A 83 -7.31 -24.32 2.96
N TYR A 84 -7.26 -23.29 2.12
CA TYR A 84 -7.80 -21.96 2.42
C TYR A 84 -9.31 -21.93 2.61
N ARG A 85 -10.06 -22.83 1.96
CA ARG A 85 -11.50 -23.02 2.25
C ARG A 85 -11.74 -23.40 3.71
N GLN A 86 -10.79 -24.09 4.36
CA GLN A 86 -10.87 -24.42 5.78
C GLN A 86 -10.52 -23.20 6.65
N SER A 87 -9.49 -22.44 6.25
CA SER A 87 -9.08 -21.21 6.94
C SER A 87 -10.21 -20.18 7.00
N VAL A 88 -10.90 -19.94 5.87
CA VAL A 88 -12.06 -19.03 5.78
C VAL A 88 -13.22 -19.48 6.67
N ALA A 89 -13.42 -20.80 6.82
CA ALA A 89 -14.45 -21.33 7.70
C ALA A 89 -14.12 -21.16 9.19
N ALA A 90 -12.84 -21.19 9.55
CA ALA A 90 -12.37 -20.99 10.93
C ALA A 90 -12.26 -19.51 11.31
N TYR A 91 -11.94 -18.63 10.36
CA TYR A 91 -11.69 -17.20 10.57
C TYR A 91 -12.58 -16.31 9.66
N PRO A 92 -13.88 -16.15 9.98
CA PRO A 92 -14.82 -15.38 9.16
C PRO A 92 -14.72 -13.85 9.34
N SER A 93 -13.88 -13.39 10.27
CA SER A 93 -13.56 -11.98 10.57
C SER A 93 -12.88 -11.28 9.39
N GLY A 94 -12.12 -12.02 8.58
CA GLY A 94 -11.46 -11.50 7.39
C GLY A 94 -10.16 -10.72 7.67
N GLY A 95 -9.45 -11.00 8.76
CA GLY A 95 -8.10 -10.47 9.00
C GLY A 95 -6.98 -11.20 8.24
N GLY A 96 -7.34 -12.09 7.31
CA GLY A 96 -6.39 -12.72 6.39
C GLY A 96 -5.39 -13.66 7.08
N ASP A 97 -4.28 -13.91 6.40
CA ASP A 97 -3.17 -14.72 6.93
C ASP A 97 -2.53 -14.09 8.18
N TYR A 98 -2.51 -12.76 8.27
CA TYR A 98 -2.01 -12.04 9.44
C TYR A 98 -2.74 -12.45 10.72
N GLU A 99 -4.07 -12.44 10.71
CA GLU A 99 -4.88 -12.83 11.88
C GLU A 99 -4.69 -14.30 12.24
N ILE A 100 -4.70 -15.19 11.24
CA ILE A 100 -4.52 -16.63 11.42
C ILE A 100 -3.17 -16.92 12.09
N VAL A 101 -2.10 -16.31 11.58
CA VAL A 101 -0.74 -16.53 12.07
C VAL A 101 -0.55 -15.91 13.45
N ARG A 102 -0.97 -14.67 13.64
CA ARG A 102 -0.87 -13.99 14.94
C ARG A 102 -1.60 -14.74 16.05
N ALA A 103 -2.82 -15.23 15.78
CA ALA A 103 -3.63 -15.94 16.76
C ALA A 103 -3.07 -17.32 17.14
N ASN A 104 -2.36 -18.01 16.24
CA ASN A 104 -1.89 -19.37 16.48
C ASN A 104 -0.39 -19.47 16.82
N LEU A 105 0.46 -18.70 16.13
CA LEU A 105 1.92 -18.72 16.24
C LEU A 105 2.50 -17.52 17.04
N GLY A 106 1.73 -16.46 17.24
CA GLY A 106 2.11 -15.30 18.05
C GLY A 106 2.54 -14.08 17.23
N PRO A 107 2.98 -12.99 17.91
CA PRO A 107 3.17 -11.68 17.27
C PRO A 107 4.29 -11.64 16.23
N ARG A 108 5.47 -12.22 16.50
CA ARG A 108 6.63 -12.17 15.59
C ARG A 108 6.39 -12.89 14.25
N PRO A 109 5.86 -14.14 14.21
CA PRO A 109 5.45 -14.72 12.94
C PRO A 109 4.34 -13.91 12.25
N GLY A 110 3.46 -13.29 13.04
CA GLY A 110 2.43 -12.38 12.53
C GLY A 110 3.01 -11.16 11.83
N THR A 111 4.03 -10.50 12.40
CA THR A 111 4.71 -9.35 11.76
C THR A 111 5.44 -9.76 10.48
N ALA A 112 6.02 -10.96 10.43
CA ALA A 112 6.62 -11.50 9.20
C ALA A 112 5.59 -11.62 8.06
N VAL A 113 4.42 -12.19 8.35
CA VAL A 113 3.32 -12.31 7.38
C VAL A 113 2.79 -10.93 6.98
N ALA A 114 2.62 -10.01 7.94
CA ALA A 114 2.20 -8.65 7.65
C ALA A 114 3.17 -7.92 6.72
N ALA A 115 4.49 -8.01 6.99
CA ALA A 115 5.52 -7.42 6.16
C ALA A 115 5.52 -8.03 4.76
N ALA A 116 5.44 -9.36 4.66
CA ALA A 116 5.34 -10.07 3.38
C ALA A 116 4.12 -9.62 2.57
N LEU A 117 2.93 -9.50 3.19
CA LEU A 117 1.71 -9.02 2.53
C LEU A 117 1.78 -7.55 2.10
N LEU A 118 2.44 -6.68 2.86
CA LEU A 118 2.60 -5.27 2.45
C LEU A 118 3.54 -5.16 1.25
N VAL A 119 4.65 -5.89 1.25
CA VAL A 119 5.57 -5.97 0.09
C VAL A 119 4.84 -6.57 -1.12
N ASP A 120 4.07 -7.63 -0.90
CA ASP A 120 3.23 -8.28 -1.90
C ASP A 120 2.29 -7.28 -2.59
N PHE A 121 1.54 -6.48 -1.83
CA PHE A 121 0.64 -5.48 -2.43
C PHE A 121 1.38 -4.40 -3.24
N VAL A 122 2.57 -3.97 -2.79
CA VAL A 122 3.40 -3.02 -3.56
C VAL A 122 3.82 -3.65 -4.88
N LEU A 123 4.27 -4.90 -4.84
CA LEU A 123 4.67 -5.66 -6.01
C LEU A 123 3.47 -5.98 -6.92
N THR A 124 2.28 -6.25 -6.40
CA THR A 124 1.06 -6.43 -7.21
C THR A 124 0.79 -5.19 -8.07
N VAL A 125 0.91 -3.99 -7.49
CA VAL A 125 0.71 -2.74 -8.25
C VAL A 125 1.81 -2.55 -9.28
N ALA A 126 3.07 -2.78 -8.91
CA ALA A 126 4.21 -2.63 -9.80
C ALA A 126 4.14 -3.62 -10.98
N VAL A 127 4.01 -4.92 -10.70
CA VAL A 127 3.87 -5.99 -11.71
C VAL A 127 2.65 -5.72 -12.59
N SER A 128 1.46 -5.47 -12.02
CA SER A 128 0.25 -5.28 -12.83
C SER A 128 0.34 -4.06 -13.74
N SER A 129 0.89 -2.94 -13.26
CA SER A 129 1.01 -1.71 -14.06
C SER A 129 2.08 -1.84 -15.14
N THR A 130 3.15 -2.58 -14.86
CA THR A 130 4.25 -2.80 -15.79
C THR A 130 3.87 -3.84 -16.87
N SER A 131 3.20 -4.93 -16.49
CA SER A 131 2.61 -5.86 -17.46
C SER A 131 1.55 -5.14 -18.31
N ALA A 132 0.71 -4.28 -17.72
CA ALA A 132 -0.25 -3.51 -18.50
C ALA A 132 0.45 -2.58 -19.52
N ALA A 133 1.57 -1.95 -19.12
CA ALA A 133 2.39 -1.16 -20.04
C ALA A 133 2.96 -2.02 -21.18
N GLN A 134 3.39 -3.26 -20.91
CA GLN A 134 3.87 -4.20 -21.95
C GLN A 134 2.77 -4.58 -22.95
N TYR A 135 1.53 -4.83 -22.50
CA TYR A 135 0.40 -5.07 -23.40
C TYR A 135 0.00 -3.82 -24.20
N VAL A 136 0.17 -2.63 -23.62
CA VAL A 136 -0.02 -1.36 -24.34
C VAL A 136 1.07 -1.16 -25.40
N GLY A 137 2.33 -1.44 -25.07
CA GLY A 137 3.47 -1.37 -26.00
C GLY A 137 3.35 -2.37 -27.16
N ALA A 138 2.80 -3.57 -26.90
CA ALA A 138 2.51 -4.55 -27.95
C ALA A 138 1.50 -4.04 -29.01
N VAL A 139 0.57 -3.17 -28.62
CA VAL A 139 -0.40 -2.55 -29.56
C VAL A 139 0.12 -1.22 -30.12
N PHE A 140 0.88 -0.48 -29.32
CA PHE A 140 1.45 0.83 -29.68
C PHE A 140 2.98 0.82 -29.48
N PRO A 141 3.76 0.31 -30.46
CA PRO A 141 5.21 0.09 -30.32
C PRO A 141 6.01 1.33 -29.91
N ALA A 142 5.57 2.54 -30.29
CA ALA A 142 6.21 3.80 -29.90
C ALA A 142 6.24 4.05 -28.38
N LEU A 143 5.40 3.35 -27.60
CA LEU A 143 5.36 3.46 -26.14
C LEU A 143 6.29 2.46 -25.44
N GLU A 144 6.88 1.49 -26.15
CA GLU A 144 7.74 0.47 -25.56
C GLU A 144 9.04 1.07 -25.00
N GLU A 145 9.65 2.02 -25.71
CA GLU A 145 10.86 2.74 -25.26
C GLU A 145 10.66 3.48 -23.92
N HIS A 146 9.42 3.81 -23.57
CA HIS A 146 9.07 4.57 -22.37
C HIS A 146 8.24 3.73 -21.38
N ARG A 147 8.39 2.41 -21.41
CA ARG A 147 7.60 1.45 -20.62
C ARG A 147 7.55 1.79 -19.12
N ALA A 148 8.66 2.16 -18.50
CA ALA A 148 8.70 2.56 -17.09
C ALA A 148 7.82 3.80 -16.81
N LEU A 149 7.85 4.80 -17.70
CA LEU A 149 7.01 6.00 -17.59
C LEU A 149 5.53 5.68 -17.80
N VAL A 150 5.20 4.82 -18.76
CA VAL A 150 3.82 4.37 -19.00
C VAL A 150 3.28 3.63 -17.79
N ALA A 151 4.07 2.72 -17.21
CA ALA A 151 3.71 2.00 -15.98
C ALA A 151 3.51 2.97 -14.81
N ALA A 152 4.42 3.93 -14.60
CA ALA A 152 4.29 4.94 -13.56
C ALA A 152 3.04 5.84 -13.76
N ALA A 153 2.72 6.21 -15.00
CA ALA A 153 1.50 6.95 -15.34
C ALA A 153 0.24 6.14 -15.02
N ILE A 154 0.24 4.83 -15.30
CA ILE A 154 -0.84 3.91 -14.90
C ILE A 154 -1.01 3.91 -13.38
N VAL A 155 0.08 3.80 -12.60
CA VAL A 155 0.01 3.89 -11.13
C VAL A 155 -0.57 5.24 -10.69
N ALA A 156 -0.13 6.34 -11.29
CA ALA A 156 -0.64 7.68 -10.95
C ALA A 156 -2.17 7.81 -11.21
N VAL A 157 -2.66 7.24 -12.32
CA VAL A 157 -4.10 7.18 -12.63
C VAL A 157 -4.84 6.34 -11.59
N LEU A 158 -4.29 5.19 -11.17
CA LEU A 158 -4.87 4.35 -10.13
C LEU A 158 -4.90 5.05 -8.76
N VAL A 159 -3.82 5.74 -8.38
CA VAL A 159 -3.74 6.56 -7.16
C VAL A 159 -4.81 7.64 -7.18
N PHE A 160 -4.88 8.43 -8.25
CA PHE A 160 -5.88 9.49 -8.41
C PHE A 160 -7.31 8.94 -8.36
N GLY A 161 -7.56 7.82 -9.04
CA GLY A 161 -8.85 7.15 -9.06
C GLY A 161 -9.31 6.67 -7.67
N ASN A 162 -8.38 6.14 -6.87
CA ASN A 162 -8.67 5.66 -5.51
C ASN A 162 -8.79 6.81 -4.49
N LEU A 163 -7.97 7.86 -4.59
CA LEU A 163 -8.08 9.06 -3.76
C LEU A 163 -9.40 9.78 -3.99
N ARG A 164 -9.83 9.92 -5.24
CA ARG A 164 -11.07 10.58 -5.58
C ARG A 164 -12.30 9.82 -5.11
N GLY A 165 -12.17 8.57 -4.64
CA GLY A 165 -13.21 7.83 -3.93
C GLY A 165 -14.56 7.83 -4.64
N ARG A 166 -14.57 7.92 -5.99
CA ARG A 166 -15.82 7.89 -6.75
C ARG A 166 -16.51 6.60 -6.36
N GLY A 167 -17.78 6.67 -5.99
CA GLY A 167 -18.61 5.49 -5.73
C GLY A 167 -18.77 4.70 -7.02
N LYS A 168 -17.70 4.07 -7.49
CA LYS A 168 -17.64 3.26 -8.69
C LYS A 168 -18.76 2.24 -8.51
N GLY A 169 -19.69 2.22 -9.46
CA GLY A 169 -20.73 1.18 -9.48
C GLY A 169 -20.02 -0.16 -9.35
N ARG A 170 -20.51 -1.05 -8.50
CA ARG A 170 -19.85 -2.34 -8.23
C ARG A 170 -19.64 -3.14 -9.53
N TRP A 171 -20.48 -2.89 -10.52
CA TRP A 171 -20.39 -3.40 -11.88
C TRP A 171 -19.21 -2.84 -12.68
N ALA A 172 -18.80 -1.59 -12.48
CA ALA A 172 -17.64 -1.02 -13.15
C ALA A 172 -16.33 -1.74 -12.79
N LEU A 173 -16.26 -2.37 -11.61
CA LEU A 173 -15.12 -3.20 -11.20
C LEU A 173 -15.27 -4.67 -11.63
N ALA A 174 -16.50 -5.15 -11.82
CA ALA A 174 -16.80 -6.55 -12.13
C ALA A 174 -16.77 -6.85 -13.64
N ILE A 175 -17.25 -5.92 -14.48
CA ILE A 175 -17.41 -6.11 -15.93
C ILE A 175 -16.08 -6.45 -16.62
N PRO A 176 -14.96 -5.71 -16.40
CA PRO A 176 -13.70 -6.02 -17.09
C PRO A 176 -13.21 -7.44 -16.83
N VAL A 177 -13.39 -7.94 -15.60
CA VAL A 177 -12.96 -9.29 -15.22
C VAL A 177 -13.82 -10.35 -15.89
N TYR A 178 -15.14 -10.14 -15.97
CA TYR A 178 -16.02 -11.07 -16.68
C TYR A 178 -15.74 -11.10 -18.18
N LEU A 179 -15.53 -9.94 -18.80
CA LEU A 179 -15.17 -9.86 -20.21
C LEU A 179 -13.82 -10.54 -20.48
N PHE A 180 -12.83 -10.33 -19.61
CA PHE A 180 -11.54 -11.01 -19.71
C PHE A 180 -11.69 -12.53 -19.62
N VAL A 181 -12.38 -13.07 -18.61
CA VAL A 181 -12.59 -14.52 -18.47
C VAL A 181 -13.35 -15.08 -19.68
N GLY A 182 -14.41 -14.40 -20.13
CA GLY A 182 -15.18 -14.80 -21.30
C GLY A 182 -14.33 -14.80 -22.57
N GLY A 183 -13.55 -13.75 -22.81
CA GLY A 183 -12.66 -13.63 -23.97
C GLY A 183 -11.55 -14.68 -23.97
N MET A 184 -10.94 -14.95 -22.82
CA MET A 184 -9.91 -15.97 -22.69
C MET A 184 -10.46 -17.40 -22.87
N LEU A 185 -11.63 -17.70 -22.31
CA LEU A 185 -12.31 -18.98 -22.55
C LEU A 185 -12.70 -19.14 -24.02
N LEU A 186 -13.16 -18.07 -24.67
CA LEU A 186 -13.47 -18.07 -26.09
C LEU A 186 -12.21 -18.34 -26.93
N MET A 187 -11.11 -17.63 -26.67
CA MET A 187 -9.84 -17.85 -27.35
C MET A 187 -9.33 -19.29 -27.18
N ILE A 188 -9.42 -19.83 -25.96
CA ILE A 188 -9.05 -21.23 -25.68
C ILE A 188 -9.94 -22.21 -26.44
N ALA A 189 -11.26 -21.99 -26.43
CA ALA A 189 -12.22 -22.87 -27.10
C ALA A 189 -12.06 -22.85 -28.62
N VAL A 190 -11.99 -21.65 -29.22
CA VAL A 190 -11.79 -21.48 -30.67
C VAL A 190 -10.44 -22.03 -31.09
N GLY A 191 -9.37 -21.71 -30.36
CA GLY A 191 -8.04 -22.23 -30.63
C GLY A 191 -7.98 -23.76 -30.54
N ALA A 192 -8.68 -24.37 -29.57
CA ALA A 192 -8.76 -25.83 -29.47
C ALA A 192 -9.50 -26.47 -30.66
N VAL A 193 -10.59 -25.86 -31.12
CA VAL A 193 -11.33 -26.33 -32.31
C VAL A 193 -10.47 -26.19 -33.58
N LEU A 194 -9.75 -25.08 -33.73
CA LEU A 194 -8.82 -24.87 -34.85
C LEU A 194 -7.65 -25.86 -34.80
N ALA A 195 -7.11 -26.14 -33.61
CA ALA A 195 -6.05 -27.12 -33.41
C ALA A 195 -6.50 -28.53 -33.83
N LEU A 196 -7.70 -28.94 -33.40
CA LEU A 196 -8.27 -30.25 -33.72
C LEU A 196 -8.66 -30.39 -35.20
N SER A 197 -9.00 -29.28 -35.86
CA SER A 197 -9.31 -29.28 -37.29
C SER A 197 -8.09 -29.09 -38.19
N GLY A 198 -6.90 -28.89 -37.62
CA GLY A 198 -5.66 -28.65 -38.37
C GLY A 198 -5.56 -27.27 -39.02
N ASN A 199 -6.45 -26.33 -38.67
CA ASN A 199 -6.52 -24.97 -39.24
C ASN A 199 -6.02 -23.89 -38.28
N LEU A 200 -5.28 -24.27 -37.23
CA LEU A 200 -4.71 -23.31 -36.30
C LEU A 200 -3.53 -22.60 -36.96
N GLY A 201 -3.51 -21.27 -36.90
CA GLY A 201 -2.38 -20.48 -37.37
C GLY A 201 -1.16 -20.66 -36.47
N ASP A 202 0.02 -20.44 -37.05
CA ASP A 202 1.25 -20.36 -36.29
C ASP A 202 1.35 -19.01 -35.54
N ALA A 203 1.97 -19.02 -34.36
CA ALA A 203 2.27 -17.78 -33.67
C ALA A 203 3.33 -16.97 -34.44
N PRO A 204 3.34 -15.62 -34.33
CA PRO A 204 4.37 -14.78 -34.96
C PRO A 204 5.81 -15.19 -34.64
N SER A 205 6.03 -15.81 -33.48
CA SER A 205 7.34 -16.28 -33.03
C SER A 205 7.69 -17.71 -33.46
N ALA A 206 6.75 -18.46 -34.06
CA ALA A 206 6.93 -19.88 -34.35
C ALA A 206 8.10 -20.16 -35.31
N GLY A 207 8.37 -19.24 -36.24
CA GLY A 207 9.46 -19.33 -37.20
C GLY A 207 10.85 -19.14 -36.62
N TYR A 208 11.01 -18.56 -35.42
CA TYR A 208 12.33 -18.30 -34.85
C TYR A 208 12.96 -19.54 -34.21
N GLU A 209 14.27 -19.61 -34.11
CA GLU A 209 14.98 -20.63 -33.33
C GLU A 209 15.39 -20.08 -31.97
N ILE A 210 15.40 -20.95 -30.95
CA ILE A 210 15.89 -20.60 -29.61
C ILE A 210 17.30 -21.14 -29.45
N ARG A 211 18.25 -20.24 -29.23
CA ARG A 211 19.62 -20.61 -28.83
C ARG A 211 19.61 -21.02 -27.35
N PRO A 212 19.90 -22.29 -27.01
CA PRO A 212 20.04 -22.68 -25.61
C PRO A 212 21.25 -22.01 -24.98
N GLU A 213 21.17 -21.67 -23.69
CA GLU A 213 22.32 -21.15 -22.96
C GLU A 213 23.42 -22.21 -22.87
N ALA A 214 24.69 -21.79 -22.81
CA ALA A 214 25.86 -22.69 -22.83
C ALA A 214 25.80 -23.79 -21.76
N GLN A 215 25.22 -23.49 -20.59
CA GLN A 215 25.03 -24.43 -19.48
C GLN A 215 24.00 -25.53 -19.75
N PHE A 216 23.16 -25.39 -20.77
CA PHE A 216 22.15 -26.36 -21.21
C PHE A 216 22.39 -26.87 -22.64
N ALA A 217 23.59 -26.71 -23.19
CA ALA A 217 23.93 -27.15 -24.55
C ALA A 217 23.71 -28.66 -24.78
N THR A 218 23.80 -29.49 -23.73
CA THR A 218 23.50 -30.93 -23.75
C THR A 218 22.02 -31.26 -23.46
N GLY A 219 21.15 -30.26 -23.40
CA GLY A 219 19.73 -30.40 -23.11
C GLY A 219 19.39 -30.62 -21.63
N LEU A 220 18.21 -31.20 -21.36
CA LEU A 220 17.65 -31.41 -20.01
C LEU A 220 18.23 -32.62 -19.25
N GLN A 221 19.47 -33.01 -19.51
CA GLN A 221 20.06 -34.20 -18.88
C GLN A 221 20.60 -33.89 -17.47
N GLY A 222 20.43 -34.84 -16.54
CA GLY A 222 21.00 -34.78 -15.18
C GLY A 222 20.35 -33.78 -14.22
N LEU A 223 21.07 -33.44 -13.15
CA LEU A 223 20.60 -32.56 -12.07
C LEU A 223 20.24 -31.16 -12.57
N THR A 224 20.98 -30.65 -13.56
CA THR A 224 20.81 -29.32 -14.16
C THR A 224 19.44 -29.19 -14.86
N GLY A 225 19.02 -30.21 -15.62
CA GLY A 225 17.69 -30.25 -16.24
C GLY A 225 16.55 -30.33 -15.20
N ALA A 226 16.72 -31.14 -14.15
CA ALA A 226 15.75 -31.23 -13.06
C ALA A 226 15.59 -29.90 -12.30
N LEU A 227 16.70 -29.22 -12.01
CA LEU A 227 16.70 -27.89 -11.40
C LEU A 227 16.03 -26.84 -12.27
N LEU A 228 16.17 -26.93 -13.61
CA LEU A 228 15.48 -26.03 -14.51
C LEU A 228 13.97 -26.23 -14.53
N ILE A 229 13.50 -27.48 -14.56
CA ILE A 229 12.06 -27.78 -14.47
C ILE A 229 11.50 -27.25 -13.14
N LEU A 230 12.25 -27.46 -12.05
CA LEU A 230 11.88 -26.97 -10.72
C LEU A 230 11.87 -25.43 -10.67
N ARG A 231 12.80 -24.78 -11.37
CA ARG A 231 12.86 -23.32 -11.55
C ARG A 231 11.66 -22.80 -12.36
N ALA A 232 11.26 -23.48 -13.44
CA ALA A 232 10.10 -23.13 -14.25
C ALA A 232 8.78 -23.32 -13.49
N PHE A 233 8.69 -24.38 -12.69
CA PHE A 233 7.58 -24.60 -11.76
C PHE A 233 7.50 -23.49 -10.71
N SER A 234 8.65 -23.12 -10.13
CA SER A 234 8.75 -22.05 -9.14
C SER A 234 8.34 -20.69 -9.71
N THR A 235 8.70 -20.32 -10.93
CA THR A 235 8.22 -19.08 -11.55
C THR A 235 6.76 -19.15 -11.97
N GLY A 236 6.34 -20.28 -12.53
CA GLY A 236 4.94 -20.53 -12.85
C GLY A 236 4.01 -20.46 -11.64
N SER A 237 4.57 -20.62 -10.42
CA SER A 237 3.81 -20.46 -9.19
C SER A 237 3.29 -19.04 -8.94
N ALA A 238 3.72 -18.05 -9.71
CA ALA A 238 3.08 -16.73 -9.78
C ALA A 238 1.59 -16.82 -10.13
N ALA A 239 1.14 -17.89 -10.81
CA ALA A 239 -0.28 -18.17 -11.07
C ALA A 239 -1.10 -18.48 -9.79
N LEU A 240 -0.45 -18.81 -8.67
CA LEU A 240 -1.12 -19.10 -7.40
C LEU A 240 -1.43 -17.86 -6.57
N THR A 241 -0.90 -16.72 -6.98
CA THR A 241 -1.09 -15.45 -6.29
C THR A 241 -2.52 -14.94 -6.48
N GLY A 242 -3.01 -14.09 -5.57
CA GLY A 242 -4.37 -13.58 -5.60
C GLY A 242 -5.43 -14.48 -4.97
N ILE A 243 -5.10 -15.72 -4.56
CA ILE A 243 -6.04 -16.58 -3.83
C ILE A 243 -6.24 -16.13 -2.37
N GLU A 244 -5.34 -15.31 -1.83
CA GLU A 244 -5.40 -14.67 -0.51
C GLU A 244 -6.47 -13.58 -0.41
N VAL A 245 -6.90 -13.06 -1.57
CA VAL A 245 -7.83 -11.93 -1.68
C VAL A 245 -9.19 -12.21 -1.03
N PRO A 246 -9.90 -13.32 -1.34
CA PRO A 246 -11.20 -13.56 -0.75
C PRO A 246 -11.12 -13.84 0.76
N ILE A 247 -10.00 -14.39 1.27
CA ILE A 247 -9.80 -14.65 2.71
C ILE A 247 -9.67 -13.34 3.50
N SER A 248 -8.96 -12.37 2.95
CA SER A 248 -8.78 -11.05 3.58
C SER A 248 -10.04 -10.17 3.48
N ASN A 249 -11.05 -10.58 2.71
CA ASN A 249 -12.25 -9.78 2.44
C ASN A 249 -13.57 -10.48 2.84
N VAL A 250 -13.53 -11.55 3.63
CA VAL A 250 -14.72 -12.34 4.01
C VAL A 250 -15.82 -11.50 4.66
N HIS A 251 -15.46 -10.49 5.46
CA HIS A 251 -16.39 -9.61 6.16
C HIS A 251 -17.26 -8.75 5.23
N THR A 252 -16.82 -8.51 3.99
CA THR A 252 -17.53 -7.69 3.01
C THR A 252 -18.64 -8.45 2.27
N LEU A 253 -18.65 -9.79 2.35
CA LEU A 253 -19.61 -10.65 1.68
C LEU A 253 -20.98 -10.68 2.37
N THR A 254 -22.02 -11.01 1.60
CA THR A 254 -23.34 -11.38 2.13
C THR A 254 -23.27 -12.66 2.97
N LYS A 255 -24.10 -12.74 4.01
CA LYS A 255 -24.26 -13.97 4.81
C LYS A 255 -24.90 -15.08 3.93
N PRO A 256 -24.51 -16.35 4.07
CA PRO A 256 -23.44 -16.88 4.94
C PRO A 256 -22.03 -16.65 4.36
N ARG A 257 -21.23 -15.81 5.06
CA ARG A 257 -19.97 -15.24 4.56
C ARG A 257 -18.92 -16.30 4.21
N ALA A 258 -18.61 -17.18 5.16
CA ALA A 258 -17.58 -18.19 4.99
C ALA A 258 -17.90 -19.20 3.85
N ARG A 259 -19.18 -19.60 3.72
CA ARG A 259 -19.61 -20.50 2.64
C ARG A 259 -19.50 -19.83 1.27
N ASN A 260 -19.86 -18.55 1.18
CA ASN A 260 -19.74 -17.78 -0.06
C ASN A 260 -18.27 -17.56 -0.44
N ALA A 261 -17.41 -17.15 0.51
CA ALA A 261 -15.97 -17.01 0.27
C ALA A 261 -15.33 -18.33 -0.16
N GLY A 262 -15.66 -19.45 0.48
CA GLY A 262 -15.13 -20.76 0.11
C GLY A 262 -15.58 -21.25 -1.27
N ARG A 263 -16.78 -20.86 -1.74
CA ARG A 263 -17.24 -21.12 -3.13
C ARG A 263 -16.48 -20.26 -4.13
N ILE A 264 -16.28 -18.98 -3.82
CA ILE A 264 -15.52 -18.05 -4.66
C ILE A 264 -14.09 -18.56 -4.84
N LEU A 265 -13.41 -18.96 -3.77
CA LEU A 265 -12.06 -19.54 -3.84
C LEU A 265 -11.98 -20.74 -4.79
N LEU A 266 -12.95 -21.66 -4.71
CA LEU A 266 -12.98 -22.85 -5.56
C LEU A 266 -13.15 -22.49 -7.04
N VAL A 267 -14.08 -21.57 -7.33
CA VAL A 267 -14.32 -21.11 -8.71
C VAL A 267 -13.10 -20.39 -9.26
N ILE A 268 -12.43 -19.55 -8.46
CA ILE A 268 -11.18 -18.89 -8.85
C ILE A 268 -10.10 -19.93 -9.17
N GLY A 269 -9.85 -20.88 -8.25
CA GLY A 269 -8.82 -21.90 -8.46
C GLY A 269 -9.06 -22.76 -9.70
N LEU A 270 -10.30 -23.17 -9.95
CA LEU A 270 -10.66 -23.93 -11.15
C LEU A 270 -10.53 -23.09 -12.43
N LEU A 271 -11.03 -21.85 -12.43
CA LEU A 271 -10.92 -20.96 -13.59
C LEU A 271 -9.47 -20.61 -13.91
N SER A 272 -8.68 -20.17 -12.92
CA SER A 272 -7.25 -19.88 -13.11
C SER A 272 -6.50 -21.12 -13.63
N GLY A 273 -6.86 -22.31 -13.14
CA GLY A 273 -6.30 -23.58 -13.60
C GLY A 273 -6.62 -23.89 -15.06
N VAL A 274 -7.90 -23.87 -15.43
CA VAL A 274 -8.35 -24.11 -16.81
C VAL A 274 -7.74 -23.10 -17.77
N LEU A 275 -7.73 -21.82 -17.40
CA LEU A 275 -7.17 -20.76 -18.22
C LEU A 275 -5.66 -20.94 -18.41
N THR A 276 -4.90 -21.14 -17.34
CA THR A 276 -3.43 -21.28 -17.41
C THR A 276 -3.03 -22.53 -18.20
N PHE A 277 -3.66 -23.67 -17.90
CA PHE A 277 -3.37 -24.91 -18.60
C PHE A 277 -3.78 -24.83 -20.08
N GLY A 278 -4.95 -24.26 -20.37
CA GLY A 278 -5.43 -24.04 -21.73
C GLY A 278 -4.51 -23.12 -22.54
N THR A 279 -4.02 -22.03 -21.94
CA THR A 279 -3.05 -21.14 -22.61
C THR A 279 -1.73 -21.84 -22.91
N LEU A 280 -1.22 -22.69 -22.01
CA LEU A 280 0.03 -23.43 -22.24
C LEU A 280 -0.12 -24.51 -23.32
N LEU A 281 -1.28 -25.18 -23.38
CA LEU A 281 -1.59 -26.12 -24.46
C LEU A 281 -1.66 -25.41 -25.82
N LEU A 282 -2.33 -24.25 -25.90
CA LEU A 282 -2.36 -23.45 -27.11
C LEU A 282 -0.98 -22.90 -27.48
N ALA A 283 -0.18 -22.44 -26.52
CA ALA A 283 1.18 -21.97 -26.77
C ALA A 283 2.06 -23.07 -27.37
N ARG A 284 1.92 -24.31 -26.89
CA ARG A 284 2.59 -25.46 -27.48
C ARG A 284 2.07 -25.76 -28.90
N ALA A 285 0.75 -25.70 -29.12
CA ALA A 285 0.15 -26.01 -30.42
C ALA A 285 0.48 -24.99 -31.52
N THR A 286 0.60 -23.71 -31.15
CA THR A 286 0.93 -22.58 -32.05
C THR A 286 2.43 -22.35 -32.19
N GLY A 287 3.26 -23.08 -31.45
CA GLY A 287 4.72 -22.96 -31.51
C GLY A 287 5.28 -21.67 -30.91
N VAL A 288 4.58 -21.05 -29.94
CA VAL A 288 5.04 -19.80 -29.29
C VAL A 288 6.44 -19.97 -28.69
N LYS A 289 7.33 -19.03 -29.05
CA LYS A 289 8.71 -18.94 -28.55
C LYS A 289 8.92 -17.58 -27.88
N VAL A 290 9.28 -17.62 -26.61
CA VAL A 290 9.49 -16.44 -25.77
C VAL A 290 10.75 -16.69 -24.93
N VAL A 291 11.72 -15.77 -24.99
CA VAL A 291 13.03 -15.87 -24.32
C VAL A 291 13.30 -14.64 -23.45
N ALA A 292 14.12 -14.81 -22.40
CA ALA A 292 14.44 -13.74 -21.45
C ALA A 292 15.24 -12.60 -22.10
N ASP A 293 16.12 -12.94 -23.04
CA ASP A 293 16.86 -11.98 -23.86
C ASP A 293 16.59 -12.27 -25.34
N PRO A 294 15.60 -11.60 -25.95
CA PRO A 294 15.27 -11.79 -27.36
C PRO A 294 16.42 -11.44 -28.30
N GLN A 295 17.23 -10.44 -27.95
CA GLN A 295 18.28 -9.94 -28.83
C GLN A 295 19.44 -10.92 -28.95
N ALA A 296 19.72 -11.70 -27.90
CA ALA A 296 20.80 -12.68 -27.90
C ALA A 296 20.35 -14.11 -28.22
N ASN A 297 19.15 -14.49 -27.79
CA ASN A 297 18.73 -15.91 -27.73
C ASN A 297 17.65 -16.28 -28.75
N LEU A 298 17.06 -15.32 -29.45
CA LEU A 298 16.10 -15.57 -30.52
C LEU A 298 16.79 -15.38 -31.88
N LEU A 299 16.75 -16.40 -32.73
CA LEU A 299 17.42 -16.41 -34.03
C LEU A 299 16.37 -16.44 -35.17
N ALA A 300 16.53 -15.56 -36.15
CA ALA A 300 15.89 -15.66 -37.45
C ALA A 300 16.94 -16.19 -38.44
N ASP A 301 16.69 -17.37 -39.04
CA ASP A 301 17.59 -18.00 -40.01
C ASP A 301 19.06 -18.10 -39.52
N GLY A 302 19.25 -18.39 -38.23
CA GLY A 302 20.56 -18.53 -37.58
C GLY A 302 21.20 -17.21 -37.11
N VAL A 303 20.60 -16.05 -37.39
CA VAL A 303 21.08 -14.72 -37.00
C VAL A 303 20.20 -14.15 -35.88
N PRO A 304 20.78 -13.54 -34.83
CA PRO A 304 19.97 -12.89 -33.78
C PRO A 304 19.07 -11.79 -34.34
N VAL A 305 17.82 -11.76 -33.89
CA VAL A 305 16.78 -10.82 -34.38
C VAL A 305 17.11 -9.34 -34.15
N GLY A 306 18.11 -9.03 -33.32
CA GLY A 306 18.64 -7.68 -33.12
C GLY A 306 17.72 -6.75 -32.31
N ALA A 307 18.14 -5.49 -32.17
CA ALA A 307 17.50 -4.50 -31.29
C ALA A 307 16.14 -3.97 -31.79
N GLY A 308 15.79 -4.22 -33.06
CA GLY A 308 14.52 -3.79 -33.65
C GLY A 308 13.34 -4.74 -33.38
N TYR A 309 13.58 -5.91 -32.77
CA TYR A 309 12.53 -6.87 -32.45
C TYR A 309 11.98 -6.65 -31.03
N THR A 310 10.67 -6.39 -30.95
CA THR A 310 9.95 -6.32 -29.68
C THR A 310 9.17 -7.61 -29.45
N GLN A 311 9.49 -8.31 -28.38
CA GLN A 311 8.82 -9.56 -28.02
C GLN A 311 7.42 -9.29 -27.46
N ALA A 312 6.39 -9.68 -28.21
CA ALA A 312 5.01 -9.57 -27.77
C ALA A 312 4.67 -10.60 -26.67
N PRO A 313 3.81 -10.27 -25.68
CA PRO A 313 3.35 -11.23 -24.67
C PRO A 313 2.68 -12.47 -25.26
N VAL A 314 2.71 -13.60 -24.53
CA VAL A 314 2.15 -14.89 -25.02
C VAL A 314 0.69 -14.74 -25.43
N LEU A 315 -0.13 -14.04 -24.63
CA LEU A 315 -1.55 -13.90 -24.93
C LEU A 315 -1.81 -13.13 -26.24
N THR A 316 -0.98 -12.16 -26.57
CA THR A 316 -1.11 -11.42 -27.84
C THR A 316 -0.71 -12.28 -29.04
N GLN A 317 0.32 -13.11 -28.91
CA GLN A 317 0.72 -14.05 -29.95
C GLN A 317 -0.33 -15.14 -30.19
N LEU A 318 -0.94 -15.65 -29.10
CA LEU A 318 -2.05 -16.59 -29.19
C LEU A 318 -3.29 -15.97 -29.84
N ALA A 319 -3.59 -14.71 -29.51
CA ALA A 319 -4.70 -14.01 -30.14
C ALA A 319 -4.50 -13.86 -31.65
N ASP A 320 -3.26 -13.62 -32.09
CA ASP A 320 -2.93 -13.54 -33.51
C ASP A 320 -3.07 -14.89 -34.21
N ALA A 321 -2.50 -15.95 -33.63
CA ALA A 321 -2.60 -17.31 -34.15
C ALA A 321 -4.05 -17.85 -34.24
N VAL A 322 -4.91 -17.46 -33.28
CA VAL A 322 -6.30 -17.95 -33.19
C VAL A 322 -7.27 -17.10 -34.01
N PHE A 323 -7.13 -15.77 -33.99
CA PHE A 323 -8.10 -14.86 -34.64
C PHE A 323 -7.59 -14.25 -35.94
N GLY A 324 -6.29 -14.31 -36.24
CA GLY A 324 -5.67 -13.82 -37.47
C GLY A 324 -5.96 -12.35 -37.81
N SER A 325 -6.34 -11.54 -36.81
CA SER A 325 -6.84 -10.19 -37.03
C SER A 325 -6.38 -9.21 -35.95
N VAL A 326 -6.08 -7.98 -36.38
CA VAL A 326 -5.71 -6.86 -35.50
C VAL A 326 -6.79 -6.59 -34.45
N ILE A 327 -8.06 -6.79 -34.80
CA ILE A 327 -9.19 -6.66 -33.87
C ILE A 327 -9.13 -7.75 -32.78
N GLY A 328 -8.83 -9.00 -33.15
CA GLY A 328 -8.65 -10.09 -32.21
C GLY A 328 -7.53 -9.81 -31.21
N VAL A 329 -6.33 -9.48 -31.70
CA VAL A 329 -5.16 -9.12 -30.88
C VAL A 329 -5.46 -7.93 -29.97
N GLY A 330 -6.00 -6.84 -30.53
CA GLY A 330 -6.34 -5.63 -29.79
C GLY A 330 -7.40 -5.89 -28.71
N SER A 331 -8.39 -6.75 -28.98
CA SER A 331 -9.41 -7.11 -27.99
C SER A 331 -8.82 -7.85 -26.78
N VAL A 332 -7.96 -8.85 -27.02
CA VAL A 332 -7.30 -9.61 -25.94
C VAL A 332 -6.36 -8.70 -25.14
N ALA A 333 -5.60 -7.82 -25.80
CA ALA A 333 -4.73 -6.85 -25.14
C ALA A 333 -5.53 -5.89 -24.23
N VAL A 334 -6.63 -5.30 -24.73
CA VAL A 334 -7.48 -4.39 -23.96
C VAL A 334 -8.13 -5.10 -22.76
N LEU A 335 -8.63 -6.32 -22.95
CA LEU A 335 -9.20 -7.11 -21.86
C LEU A 335 -8.15 -7.44 -20.79
N THR A 336 -6.93 -7.75 -21.22
CA THR A 336 -5.80 -8.07 -20.33
C THR A 336 -5.35 -6.85 -19.53
N VAL A 337 -5.19 -5.69 -20.18
CA VAL A 337 -4.94 -4.42 -19.49
C VAL A 337 -6.05 -4.13 -18.49
N GLY A 338 -7.32 -4.34 -18.88
CA GLY A 338 -8.47 -4.17 -18.00
C GLY A 338 -8.38 -4.99 -16.71
N VAL A 339 -8.05 -6.29 -16.78
CA VAL A 339 -7.92 -7.14 -15.59
C VAL A 339 -6.69 -6.78 -14.74
N LEU A 340 -5.58 -6.40 -15.35
CA LEU A 340 -4.37 -5.94 -14.65
C LEU A 340 -4.63 -4.65 -13.87
N LEU A 341 -5.35 -3.69 -14.46
CA LEU A 341 -5.78 -2.48 -13.75
C LEU A 341 -6.72 -2.79 -12.58
N MET A 342 -7.57 -3.81 -12.70
CA MET A 342 -8.42 -4.26 -11.60
C MET A 342 -7.59 -4.90 -10.47
N ALA A 343 -6.55 -5.68 -10.80
CA ALA A 343 -5.63 -6.25 -9.82
C ALA A 343 -4.87 -5.14 -9.04
N GLY A 344 -4.32 -4.15 -9.74
CA GLY A 344 -3.71 -2.97 -9.11
C GLY A 344 -4.71 -2.19 -8.24
N ASN A 345 -5.93 -1.96 -8.74
CA ASN A 345 -7.00 -1.32 -7.96
C ASN A 345 -7.38 -2.13 -6.70
N HIS A 346 -7.31 -3.47 -6.75
CA HIS A 346 -7.53 -4.30 -5.57
C HIS A 346 -6.45 -4.06 -4.49
N ALA A 347 -5.17 -4.01 -4.87
CA ALA A 347 -4.09 -3.69 -3.92
C ALA A 347 -4.29 -2.32 -3.25
N PHE A 348 -4.74 -1.30 -4.00
CA PHE A 348 -5.12 0.02 -3.45
C PHE A 348 -6.31 -0.01 -2.48
N ASN A 349 -7.09 -1.09 -2.44
CA ASN A 349 -8.15 -1.30 -1.45
C ASN A 349 -7.67 -2.16 -0.27
N SER A 350 -6.86 -3.19 -0.50
CA SER A 350 -6.43 -4.13 0.53
C SER A 350 -5.25 -3.63 1.38
N PHE A 351 -4.23 -3.01 0.76
CA PHE A 351 -3.08 -2.49 1.48
C PHE A 351 -3.47 -1.48 2.57
N PRO A 352 -4.31 -0.45 2.30
CA PRO A 352 -4.59 0.54 3.33
C PRO A 352 -5.44 -0.02 4.49
N ASN A 353 -6.25 -1.06 4.23
CA ASN A 353 -6.99 -1.77 5.28
C ASN A 353 -6.03 -2.55 6.20
N LEU A 354 -5.10 -3.31 5.63
CA LEU A 354 -4.07 -4.02 6.39
C LEU A 354 -3.19 -3.04 7.17
N ALA A 355 -2.74 -1.96 6.52
CA ALA A 355 -1.94 -0.92 7.15
C ALA A 355 -2.66 -0.26 8.33
N SER A 356 -3.98 -0.02 8.23
CA SER A 356 -4.78 0.50 9.33
C SER A 356 -4.90 -0.48 10.50
N HIS A 357 -5.02 -1.79 10.25
CA HIS A 357 -5.04 -2.80 11.31
C HIS A 357 -3.68 -2.85 12.02
N LEU A 358 -2.58 -2.88 11.27
CA LEU A 358 -1.23 -2.87 11.83
C LEU A 358 -0.91 -1.58 12.59
N ALA A 359 -1.37 -0.43 12.11
CA ALA A 359 -1.24 0.85 12.82
C ALA A 359 -2.07 0.89 14.12
N THR A 360 -3.18 0.15 14.17
CA THR A 360 -3.98 -0.01 15.39
C THR A 360 -3.28 -0.92 16.40
N ASP A 361 -2.62 -1.98 15.94
CA ASP A 361 -1.78 -2.86 16.75
C ASP A 361 -0.40 -2.23 17.11
N GLY A 362 -0.12 -1.00 16.65
CA GLY A 362 1.12 -0.26 16.95
C GLY A 362 2.35 -0.72 16.17
N TYR A 363 2.18 -1.45 15.05
CA TYR A 363 3.27 -1.88 14.17
C TYR A 363 3.56 -0.91 13.02
N LEU A 364 2.66 0.05 12.76
CA LEU A 364 2.85 1.08 11.73
C LEU A 364 2.55 2.48 12.30
N PRO A 365 3.00 3.55 11.63
CA PRO A 365 2.74 4.92 12.06
C PRO A 365 1.25 5.18 12.28
N ARG A 366 0.89 5.80 13.42
CA ARG A 366 -0.51 6.04 13.82
C ARG A 366 -1.33 6.85 12.77
N GLN A 367 -0.66 7.58 11.86
CA GLN A 367 -1.30 8.31 10.74
C GLN A 367 -1.93 7.39 9.68
N LEU A 368 -1.54 6.12 9.61
CA LEU A 368 -2.15 5.15 8.68
C LEU A 368 -3.49 4.59 9.21
N ARG A 369 -3.79 4.79 10.50
CA ARG A 369 -5.08 4.43 11.11
C ARG A 369 -6.22 5.38 10.73
N THR A 370 -5.90 6.63 10.37
CA THR A 370 -6.92 7.65 10.11
C THR A 370 -7.48 7.55 8.70
N ARG A 371 -8.81 7.54 8.57
CA ARG A 371 -9.51 7.69 7.28
C ARG A 371 -9.54 9.16 6.88
N GLY A 372 -9.24 9.47 5.62
CA GLY A 372 -9.32 10.83 5.08
C GLY A 372 -10.74 11.28 4.76
N ASP A 373 -10.88 12.49 4.21
CA ASP A 373 -12.16 13.20 3.98
C ASP A 373 -13.16 12.45 3.09
N ARG A 374 -12.69 11.51 2.27
CA ARG A 374 -13.54 10.62 1.45
C ARG A 374 -13.71 9.23 2.02
N LEU A 375 -13.41 9.07 3.31
CA LEU A 375 -13.58 7.85 4.10
C LEU A 375 -12.70 6.68 3.63
N GLY A 376 -11.69 6.97 2.80
CA GLY A 376 -10.60 6.07 2.42
C GLY A 376 -9.29 6.41 3.14
N PHE A 377 -8.38 5.45 3.25
CA PHE A 377 -7.08 5.62 3.91
C PHE A 377 -6.07 6.29 2.96
N SER A 378 -6.20 7.61 2.76
CA SER A 378 -5.41 8.38 1.78
C SER A 378 -3.89 8.21 1.94
N ASN A 379 -3.39 8.21 3.19
CA ASN A 379 -1.97 8.01 3.46
C ASN A 379 -1.49 6.63 2.99
N GLY A 380 -2.31 5.59 3.17
CA GLY A 380 -1.99 4.24 2.69
C GLY A 380 -2.01 4.12 1.17
N ILE A 381 -2.93 4.82 0.49
CA ILE A 381 -2.98 4.87 -0.98
C ILE A 381 -1.73 5.56 -1.55
N LEU A 382 -1.35 6.70 -0.97
CA LEU A 382 -0.17 7.45 -1.40
C LEU A 382 1.13 6.68 -1.13
N SER A 383 1.28 6.09 0.06
CA SER A 383 2.48 5.31 0.39
C SER A 383 2.66 4.11 -0.55
N LEU A 384 1.57 3.40 -0.86
CA LEU A 384 1.58 2.29 -1.81
C LEU A 384 1.96 2.76 -3.22
N GLY A 385 1.35 3.86 -3.70
CA GLY A 385 1.63 4.39 -5.03
C GLY A 385 3.06 4.85 -5.21
N VAL A 386 3.61 5.57 -4.23
CA VAL A 386 5.01 6.01 -4.23
C VAL A 386 5.95 4.80 -4.21
N ALA A 387 5.71 3.83 -3.32
CA ALA A 387 6.54 2.63 -3.26
C ALA A 387 6.53 1.83 -4.57
N ALA A 388 5.36 1.71 -5.22
CA ALA A 388 5.25 1.03 -6.51
C ALA A 388 5.99 1.78 -7.63
N ILE A 389 5.87 3.11 -7.70
CA ILE A 389 6.59 3.93 -8.68
C ILE A 389 8.11 3.82 -8.48
N VAL A 390 8.58 3.86 -7.23
CA VAL A 390 10.00 3.70 -6.91
C VAL A 390 10.50 2.34 -7.38
N LEU A 391 9.76 1.25 -7.13
CA LEU A 391 10.15 -0.08 -7.62
C LEU A 391 10.15 -0.16 -9.16
N ILE A 392 9.15 0.44 -9.82
CA ILE A 392 9.09 0.46 -11.30
C ILE A 392 10.35 1.11 -11.88
N PHE A 393 10.76 2.28 -11.36
CA PHE A 393 11.97 2.95 -11.83
C PHE A 393 13.26 2.23 -11.40
N ALA A 394 13.29 1.62 -10.21
CA ALA A 394 14.46 0.89 -9.73
C ALA A 394 14.81 -0.33 -10.60
N PHE A 395 13.81 -0.93 -11.25
CA PHE A 395 13.97 -2.08 -12.15
C PHE A 395 13.68 -1.74 -13.62
N ASP A 396 13.64 -0.45 -13.96
CA ASP A 396 13.38 0.06 -15.32
C ASP A 396 12.15 -0.55 -16.02
N GLY A 397 11.12 -0.88 -15.24
CA GLY A 397 9.92 -1.54 -15.76
C GLY A 397 10.13 -2.98 -16.25
N ASP A 398 11.15 -3.70 -15.77
CA ASP A 398 11.32 -5.12 -16.05
C ASP A 398 10.28 -5.96 -15.29
N VAL A 399 9.37 -6.58 -16.03
CA VAL A 399 8.29 -7.41 -15.47
C VAL A 399 8.83 -8.70 -14.88
N THR A 400 9.83 -9.31 -15.50
CA THR A 400 10.38 -10.59 -15.09
C THR A 400 11.11 -10.48 -13.75
N ILE A 401 11.88 -9.40 -13.53
CA ILE A 401 12.50 -9.15 -12.22
C ILE A 401 11.43 -8.86 -11.16
N LEU A 402 10.45 -8.01 -11.46
CA LEU A 402 9.37 -7.66 -10.52
C LEU A 402 8.54 -8.90 -10.11
N ILE A 403 8.21 -9.80 -11.04
CA ILE A 403 7.47 -11.04 -10.74
C ILE A 403 8.30 -11.96 -9.84
N GLN A 404 9.61 -12.05 -10.05
CA GLN A 404 10.46 -12.91 -9.22
C GLN A 404 10.49 -12.46 -7.75
N LEU A 405 10.43 -11.15 -7.50
CA LEU A 405 10.30 -10.59 -6.14
C LEU A 405 8.93 -10.90 -5.52
N TYR A 406 7.88 -10.91 -6.35
CA TYR A 406 6.49 -11.04 -5.94
C TYR A 406 6.18 -12.43 -5.36
N VAL A 407 6.65 -13.49 -6.01
CA VAL A 407 6.39 -14.88 -5.59
C VAL A 407 6.85 -15.16 -4.16
N LEU A 408 7.97 -14.56 -3.73
CA LEU A 408 8.56 -14.83 -2.42
C LEU A 408 7.61 -14.45 -1.25
N GLY A 409 7.03 -13.25 -1.29
CA GLY A 409 6.19 -12.74 -0.21
C GLY A 409 4.95 -13.59 0.03
N VAL A 410 4.30 -14.00 -1.06
CA VAL A 410 3.11 -14.87 -1.02
C VAL A 410 3.43 -16.21 -0.38
N PHE A 411 4.53 -16.86 -0.78
CA PHE A 411 4.88 -18.17 -0.24
C PHE A 411 5.31 -18.13 1.22
N VAL A 412 5.95 -17.04 1.69
CA VAL A 412 6.18 -16.82 3.13
C VAL A 412 4.85 -16.77 3.89
N SER A 413 3.87 -16.01 3.39
CA SER A 413 2.52 -15.94 3.98
C SER A 413 1.84 -17.32 4.00
N PHE A 414 1.88 -18.03 2.88
CA PHE A 414 1.27 -19.35 2.73
C PHE A 414 1.88 -20.35 3.70
N THR A 415 3.21 -20.49 3.72
CA THR A 415 3.90 -21.43 4.61
C THR A 415 3.57 -21.16 6.09
N LEU A 416 3.63 -19.91 6.53
CA LEU A 416 3.30 -19.55 7.92
C LEU A 416 1.81 -19.75 8.23
N SER A 417 0.92 -19.45 7.29
CA SER A 417 -0.54 -19.66 7.44
C SER A 417 -0.91 -21.13 7.54
N GLN A 418 -0.30 -21.99 6.70
CA GLN A 418 -0.47 -23.44 6.76
C GLN A 418 0.05 -24.00 8.10
N ALA A 419 1.21 -23.55 8.57
CA ALA A 419 1.75 -23.94 9.87
C ALA A 419 0.84 -23.49 11.04
N ALA A 420 0.29 -22.28 10.96
CA ALA A 420 -0.66 -21.73 11.93
C ALA A 420 -1.96 -22.55 11.98
N MET A 421 -2.51 -22.92 10.82
CA MET A 421 -3.70 -23.78 10.72
C MET A 421 -3.44 -25.20 11.22
N LEU A 422 -2.24 -25.75 11.01
CA LEU A 422 -1.85 -27.04 11.56
C LEU A 422 -1.89 -27.00 13.11
N ARG A 423 -1.37 -25.93 13.71
CA ARG A 423 -1.44 -25.72 15.17
C ARG A 423 -2.87 -25.50 15.66
N HIS A 424 -3.69 -24.77 14.90
CA HIS A 424 -5.12 -24.58 15.19
C HIS A 424 -5.87 -25.92 15.28
N TRP A 425 -5.73 -26.78 14.28
CA TRP A 425 -6.40 -28.08 14.25
C TRP A 425 -5.86 -29.04 15.31
N SER A 426 -4.55 -29.01 15.59
CA SER A 426 -3.95 -29.80 16.69
C SER A 426 -4.52 -29.42 18.06
N ARG A 427 -4.71 -28.12 18.34
CA ARG A 427 -5.36 -27.67 19.59
C ARG A 427 -6.82 -28.10 19.68
N ARG A 428 -7.58 -27.97 18.58
CA ARG A 428 -8.99 -28.41 18.49
C ARG A 428 -9.15 -29.92 18.66
N LEU A 429 -8.19 -30.72 18.19
CA LEU A 429 -8.26 -32.19 18.26
C LEU A 429 -8.33 -32.70 19.70
N VAL A 430 -7.65 -32.03 20.64
CA VAL A 430 -7.64 -32.38 22.07
C VAL A 430 -9.03 -32.27 22.69
N GLN A 431 -9.88 -31.37 22.18
CA GLN A 431 -11.18 -31.02 22.77
C GLN A 431 -12.35 -31.84 22.20
N VAL A 432 -12.11 -32.79 21.29
CA VAL A 432 -13.17 -33.49 20.56
C VAL A 432 -13.24 -34.97 20.95
N PRO A 433 -14.28 -35.41 21.68
CA PRO A 433 -14.40 -36.79 22.15
C PRO A 433 -14.92 -37.76 21.08
N SER A 434 -15.66 -37.31 20.06
CA SER A 434 -16.28 -38.23 19.09
C SER A 434 -15.29 -38.71 18.00
N ARG A 435 -15.34 -40.01 17.67
CA ARG A 435 -14.43 -40.66 16.69
C ARG A 435 -14.57 -40.09 15.28
N ASN A 436 -15.81 -39.85 14.84
CA ASN A 436 -16.11 -39.30 13.51
C ASN A 436 -15.66 -37.85 13.35
N ALA A 437 -15.83 -37.01 14.38
CA ALA A 437 -15.37 -35.62 14.35
C ALA A 437 -13.83 -35.55 14.41
N ARG A 438 -13.18 -36.46 15.17
CA ARG A 438 -11.71 -36.61 15.14
C ARG A 438 -11.21 -36.97 13.75
N ALA A 439 -11.81 -37.95 13.07
CA ALA A 439 -11.43 -38.31 11.70
C ALA A 439 -11.55 -37.13 10.72
N ALA A 440 -12.60 -36.31 10.86
CA ALA A 440 -12.75 -35.09 10.06
C ALA A 440 -11.64 -34.06 10.33
N ILE A 441 -11.22 -33.88 11.58
CA ILE A 441 -10.10 -32.99 11.94
C ILE A 441 -8.77 -33.55 11.43
N HIS A 442 -8.54 -34.86 11.48
CA HIS A 442 -7.34 -35.48 10.91
C HIS A 442 -7.22 -35.22 9.41
N ARG A 443 -8.31 -35.33 8.65
CA ARG A 443 -8.31 -35.00 7.20
C ARG A 443 -7.97 -33.52 6.96
N LYS A 444 -8.52 -32.61 7.76
CA LYS A 444 -8.18 -31.17 7.68
C LYS A 444 -6.71 -30.93 8.00
N ARG A 445 -6.19 -31.58 9.04
CA ARG A 445 -4.80 -31.50 9.45
C ARG A 445 -3.85 -32.05 8.38
N LEU A 446 -4.20 -33.18 7.75
CA LEU A 446 -3.43 -33.76 6.63
C LEU A 446 -3.39 -32.81 5.45
N LEU A 447 -4.51 -32.18 5.08
CA LEU A 447 -4.52 -31.21 3.99
C LEU A 447 -3.63 -30.00 4.27
N ASN A 448 -3.67 -29.44 5.49
CA ASN A 448 -2.79 -28.34 5.89
C ASN A 448 -1.31 -28.78 5.93
N LEU A 449 -1.02 -30.03 6.30
CA LEU A 449 0.33 -30.57 6.27
C LEU A 449 0.86 -30.69 4.83
N VAL A 450 0.05 -31.22 3.91
CA VAL A 450 0.42 -31.28 2.49
C VAL A 450 0.61 -29.87 1.92
N GLY A 451 -0.29 -28.94 2.23
CA GLY A 451 -0.16 -27.53 1.85
C GLY A 451 1.11 -26.87 2.43
N LEU A 452 1.46 -27.17 3.68
CA LEU A 452 2.68 -26.69 4.32
C LEU A 452 3.93 -27.22 3.61
N VAL A 453 3.99 -28.52 3.33
CA VAL A 453 5.13 -29.14 2.63
C VAL A 453 5.28 -28.58 1.22
N LEU A 454 4.19 -28.47 0.47
CA LEU A 454 4.22 -27.92 -0.89
C LEU A 454 4.63 -26.44 -0.91
N SER A 455 4.04 -25.60 -0.06
CA SER A 455 4.39 -24.18 0.02
C SER A 455 5.83 -23.97 0.50
N ALA A 456 6.30 -24.73 1.50
CA ALA A 456 7.67 -24.66 1.98
C ALA A 456 8.68 -25.14 0.93
N LEU A 457 8.34 -26.20 0.17
CA LEU A 457 9.16 -26.68 -0.94
C LEU A 457 9.28 -25.61 -2.02
N VAL A 458 8.16 -25.02 -2.46
CA VAL A 458 8.19 -23.92 -3.44
C VAL A 458 9.03 -22.76 -2.92
N LEU A 459 8.83 -22.34 -1.66
CA LEU A 459 9.60 -21.26 -1.04
C LEU A 459 11.11 -21.56 -1.04
N ALA A 460 11.50 -22.78 -0.66
CA ALA A 460 12.90 -23.20 -0.65
C ALA A 460 13.51 -23.20 -2.06
N VAL A 461 12.77 -23.69 -3.05
CA VAL A 461 13.19 -23.67 -4.45
C VAL A 461 13.35 -22.24 -4.97
N VAL A 462 12.38 -21.36 -4.72
CA VAL A 462 12.46 -19.94 -5.10
C VAL A 462 13.72 -19.33 -4.48
N LEU A 463 13.92 -19.52 -3.18
CA LEU A 463 15.08 -18.99 -2.47
C LEU A 463 16.40 -19.48 -3.04
N VAL A 464 16.54 -20.77 -3.33
CA VAL A 464 17.80 -21.35 -3.84
C VAL A 464 18.05 -20.94 -5.30
N THR A 465 17.05 -21.10 -6.17
CA THR A 465 17.22 -20.92 -7.62
C THR A 465 17.23 -19.45 -8.05
N ARG A 466 16.60 -18.56 -7.28
CA ARG A 466 16.45 -17.14 -7.63
C ARG A 466 17.23 -16.20 -6.72
N PHE A 467 18.03 -16.72 -5.79
CA PHE A 467 18.88 -15.88 -4.93
C PHE A 467 19.76 -14.94 -5.76
N THR A 468 20.37 -15.45 -6.84
CA THR A 468 21.25 -14.70 -7.73
C THR A 468 20.52 -13.72 -8.65
N HIS A 469 19.20 -13.87 -8.82
CA HIS A 469 18.38 -13.09 -9.76
C HIS A 469 17.50 -12.04 -9.06
N GLY A 470 17.85 -11.67 -7.81
CA GLY A 470 17.21 -10.57 -7.10
C GLY A 470 16.24 -10.98 -5.99
N ALA A 471 15.94 -12.27 -5.78
CA ALA A 471 15.03 -12.70 -4.70
C ALA A 471 15.50 -12.25 -3.30
N TRP A 472 16.81 -12.04 -3.11
CA TRP A 472 17.39 -11.50 -1.89
C TRP A 472 16.85 -10.09 -1.53
N LEU A 473 16.49 -9.27 -2.53
CA LEU A 473 15.92 -7.93 -2.31
C LEU A 473 14.56 -8.03 -1.62
N ALA A 474 13.73 -9.00 -2.02
CA ALA A 474 12.43 -9.24 -1.38
C ALA A 474 12.61 -9.74 0.07
N VAL A 475 13.56 -10.64 0.32
CA VAL A 475 13.91 -11.09 1.70
C VAL A 475 14.32 -9.89 2.56
N ILE A 476 15.25 -9.07 2.07
CA ILE A 476 15.72 -7.89 2.81
C ILE A 476 14.57 -6.90 3.04
N GLY A 477 13.73 -6.66 2.03
CA GLY A 477 12.56 -5.80 2.16
C GLY A 477 11.61 -6.25 3.27
N ILE A 478 11.32 -7.55 3.35
CA ILE A 478 10.50 -8.13 4.41
C ILE A 478 11.17 -7.97 5.79
N LEU A 479 12.47 -8.32 5.90
CA LEU A 479 13.20 -8.23 7.16
C LEU A 479 13.35 -6.78 7.66
N LEU A 480 13.65 -5.84 6.77
CA LEU A 480 13.74 -4.41 7.08
C LEU A 480 12.39 -3.88 7.56
N LEU A 481 11.31 -4.23 6.87
CA LEU A 481 9.97 -3.81 7.26
C LEU A 481 9.57 -4.41 8.60
N MET A 482 9.89 -5.68 8.87
CA MET A 482 9.72 -6.29 10.20
C MET A 482 10.50 -5.53 11.27
N ALA A 483 11.76 -5.19 11.03
CA ALA A 483 12.59 -4.45 11.98
C ALA A 483 12.01 -3.05 12.28
N VAL A 484 11.52 -2.35 11.25
CA VAL A 484 10.82 -1.06 11.41
C VAL A 484 9.55 -1.22 12.24
N MET A 485 8.73 -2.24 11.94
CA MET A 485 7.49 -2.51 12.68
C MET A 485 7.76 -2.82 14.16
N GLU A 486 8.75 -3.65 14.45
CA GLU A 486 9.15 -4.00 15.81
C GLU A 486 9.74 -2.79 16.54
N SER A 487 10.53 -1.96 15.85
CA SER A 487 11.08 -0.71 16.40
C SER A 487 9.97 0.27 16.79
N LEU A 488 8.99 0.50 15.91
CA LEU A 488 7.83 1.34 16.19
C LEU A 488 6.99 0.79 17.35
N ASN A 489 6.74 -0.51 17.39
CA ASN A 489 5.97 -1.12 18.46
C ASN A 489 6.67 -0.96 19.82
N ARG A 490 7.99 -1.18 19.87
CA ARG A 490 8.79 -0.95 21.10
C ARG A 490 8.77 0.51 21.51
N HIS A 491 8.95 1.44 20.57
CA HIS A 491 8.90 2.87 20.85
C HIS A 491 7.54 3.29 21.42
N TYR A 492 6.43 2.86 20.81
CA TYR A 492 5.10 3.17 21.33
C TYR A 492 4.85 2.56 22.71
N ARG A 493 5.30 1.33 22.96
CA ARG A 493 5.20 0.73 24.29
C ARG A 493 6.04 1.45 25.34
N ALA A 494 7.21 1.96 24.97
CA ALA A 494 8.05 2.76 25.86
C ALA A 494 7.37 4.10 26.20
N VAL A 495 6.83 4.80 25.20
CA VAL A 495 6.08 6.05 25.39
C VAL A 495 4.81 5.82 26.21
N ASP A 496 4.04 4.77 25.91
CA ASP A 496 2.83 4.46 26.67
C ASP A 496 3.15 4.07 28.14
N ALA A 497 4.34 3.50 28.40
CA ALA A 497 4.82 3.21 29.75
C ALA A 497 5.32 4.47 30.49
N GLU A 498 5.99 5.38 29.79
CA GLU A 498 6.45 6.68 30.34
C GLU A 498 5.28 7.61 30.65
N LEU A 499 4.24 7.59 29.81
CA LEU A 499 3.02 8.38 29.98
C LEU A 499 1.96 7.69 30.86
N ALA A 500 2.25 6.49 31.37
CA ALA A 500 1.32 5.79 32.24
C ALA A 500 1.12 6.59 33.53
N VAL A 501 -0.14 6.94 33.82
CA VAL A 501 -0.48 7.70 35.03
C VAL A 501 -0.16 6.83 36.25
N SER A 502 0.87 7.20 37.00
CA SER A 502 1.18 6.60 38.30
C SER A 502 0.07 6.91 39.29
N GLN A 503 -0.23 5.96 40.20
CA GLN A 503 -1.22 6.17 41.27
C GLN A 503 -0.81 7.27 42.28
N ASP A 504 0.43 7.77 42.21
CA ASP A 504 0.85 8.95 42.97
C ASP A 504 0.20 10.22 42.42
N HIS A 505 -0.70 10.79 43.22
CA HIS A 505 -1.65 11.87 42.93
C HIS A 505 -1.02 13.24 42.60
N GLN A 506 0.28 13.33 42.27
CA GLN A 506 0.96 14.60 42.00
C GLN A 506 0.48 15.28 40.70
N ALA A 507 -0.03 14.53 39.72
CA ALA A 507 -0.57 15.10 38.48
C ALA A 507 -1.86 15.93 38.69
N ALA A 508 -2.55 15.75 39.82
CA ALA A 508 -3.74 16.51 40.18
C ALA A 508 -3.43 17.73 41.07
N ALA A 509 -2.17 17.95 41.45
CA ALA A 509 -1.78 19.09 42.27
C ALA A 509 -1.96 20.40 41.46
N LEU A 510 -2.78 21.31 41.99
CA LEU A 510 -2.93 22.64 41.41
C LEU A 510 -1.60 23.40 41.51
N PRO A 511 -1.20 24.17 40.47
CA PRO A 511 -0.08 25.08 40.58
C PRO A 511 -0.27 26.05 41.76
N ALA A 512 0.83 26.38 42.45
CA ALA A 512 0.75 27.22 43.65
C ALA A 512 0.28 28.65 43.33
N ARG A 513 0.78 29.22 42.22
CA ARG A 513 0.43 30.54 41.70
C ARG A 513 0.55 30.56 40.17
N VAL A 514 -0.15 31.52 39.55
CA VAL A 514 -0.08 31.74 38.09
C VAL A 514 0.54 33.11 37.83
N HIS A 515 1.66 33.12 37.10
CA HIS A 515 2.31 34.34 36.63
C HIS A 515 2.02 34.50 35.13
N ALA A 516 1.19 35.48 34.79
CA ALA A 516 0.83 35.78 33.41
C ALA A 516 1.77 36.85 32.83
N LEU A 517 2.36 36.55 31.68
CA LEU A 517 3.25 37.42 30.92
C LEU A 517 2.58 37.76 29.59
N VAL A 518 2.38 39.04 29.28
CA VAL A 518 1.82 39.46 27.98
C VAL A 518 2.94 40.02 27.11
N MET A 519 3.17 39.41 25.95
CA MET A 519 4.17 39.89 25.00
C MET A 519 3.69 41.19 24.32
N VAL A 520 4.48 42.23 24.45
CA VAL A 520 4.23 43.56 23.88
C VAL A 520 5.35 43.92 22.90
N SER A 521 4.96 44.33 21.70
CA SER A 521 5.89 44.89 20.71
C SER A 521 5.57 46.34 20.34
N THR A 522 4.28 46.69 20.33
CA THR A 522 3.74 48.05 20.12
C THR A 522 2.34 48.12 20.74
N VAL A 523 1.88 49.30 21.16
CA VAL A 523 0.52 49.47 21.69
C VAL A 523 -0.50 49.43 20.55
N ARG A 524 -1.12 48.27 20.33
CA ARG A 524 -2.14 48.05 19.29
C ARG A 524 -3.32 47.26 19.83
N LYS A 525 -4.44 47.25 19.09
CA LYS A 525 -5.66 46.51 19.44
C LYS A 525 -5.44 45.02 19.81
N PRO A 526 -4.58 44.24 19.12
CA PRO A 526 -4.30 42.85 19.51
C PRO A 526 -3.67 42.73 20.91
N VAL A 527 -2.76 43.62 21.27
CA VAL A 527 -2.11 43.64 22.58
C VAL A 527 -3.12 43.98 23.67
N LEU A 528 -3.97 44.99 23.45
CA LEU A 528 -5.03 45.34 24.40
C LEU A 528 -6.01 44.17 24.63
N ARG A 529 -6.35 43.42 23.57
CA ARG A 529 -7.15 42.18 23.72
C ARG A 529 -6.41 41.11 24.51
N ALA A 530 -5.12 40.91 24.27
CA ALA A 530 -4.32 39.95 25.03
C ALA A 530 -4.24 40.31 26.52
N ILE A 531 -4.08 41.60 26.84
CA ILE A 531 -4.14 42.11 28.22
C ILE A 531 -5.51 41.85 28.83
N ALA A 532 -6.60 42.13 28.11
CA ALA A 532 -7.95 41.87 28.62
C ALA A 532 -8.17 40.39 28.93
N PHE A 533 -7.73 39.48 28.06
CA PHE A 533 -7.80 38.03 28.29
C PHE A 533 -6.92 37.57 29.45
N ALA A 534 -5.71 38.11 29.57
CA ALA A 534 -4.81 37.80 30.68
C ALA A 534 -5.32 38.35 32.03
N ARG A 535 -6.01 39.50 32.04
CA ARG A 535 -6.69 40.01 33.25
C ARG A 535 -7.91 39.18 33.63
N ALA A 536 -8.67 38.70 32.64
CA ALA A 536 -9.86 37.90 32.87
C ALA A 536 -9.54 36.55 33.55
N SER A 537 -8.35 35.98 33.35
CA SER A 537 -7.91 34.76 34.02
C SER A 537 -7.51 34.96 35.50
N ARG A 538 -7.52 36.21 36.00
CA ARG A 538 -7.18 36.58 37.40
C ARG A 538 -5.89 35.92 37.91
N PRO A 539 -4.76 36.08 37.21
CA PRO A 539 -3.48 35.51 37.63
C PRO A 539 -3.00 36.15 38.93
N SER A 540 -2.15 35.44 39.67
CA SER A 540 -1.53 35.95 40.90
C SER A 540 -0.61 37.14 40.64
N LYS A 541 0.08 37.14 39.49
CA LYS A 541 0.88 38.26 39.00
C LYS A 541 0.67 38.42 37.49
N LEU A 542 0.51 39.65 37.03
CA LEU A 542 0.35 39.98 35.61
C LEU A 542 1.36 41.06 35.23
N GLU A 543 2.15 40.77 34.19
CA GLU A 543 3.22 41.64 33.73
C GLU A 543 3.22 41.69 32.20
N ALA A 544 3.40 42.88 31.63
CA ALA A 544 3.60 43.07 30.21
C ALA A 544 5.11 43.08 29.92
N ILE A 545 5.57 42.23 29.03
CA ILE A 545 6.99 42.13 28.67
C ILE A 545 7.21 42.73 27.29
N MET A 546 8.12 43.69 27.21
CA MET A 546 8.65 44.24 25.98
C MET A 546 10.14 43.96 25.90
N VAL A 547 10.64 43.50 24.75
CA VAL A 547 12.09 43.36 24.52
C VAL A 547 12.57 44.56 23.75
N ASP A 548 13.55 45.28 24.29
CA ASP A 548 14.13 46.46 23.65
C ASP A 548 15.10 46.03 22.53
N VAL A 549 14.60 46.08 21.30
CA VAL A 549 15.37 45.84 20.08
C VAL A 549 15.70 47.17 19.37
N GLU A 550 14.86 48.18 19.58
CA GLU A 550 14.92 49.49 18.94
C GLU A 550 14.42 50.53 19.93
N SER A 551 15.36 51.23 20.57
CA SER A 551 15.08 52.07 21.73
C SER A 551 14.06 53.17 21.45
N GLU A 552 14.09 53.79 20.26
CA GLU A 552 13.10 54.82 19.86
C GLU A 552 11.66 54.26 19.83
N LYS A 553 11.48 53.01 19.40
CA LYS A 553 10.18 52.34 19.36
C LYS A 553 9.72 51.90 20.74
N THR A 554 10.66 51.50 21.59
CA THR A 554 10.43 51.19 23.01
C THR A 554 9.93 52.40 23.76
N GLU A 555 10.60 53.54 23.61
CA GLU A 555 10.19 54.82 24.21
C GLU A 555 8.79 55.23 23.76
N ARG A 556 8.50 55.22 22.46
CA ARG A 556 7.15 55.51 21.94
C ARG A 556 6.08 54.59 22.55
N THR A 557 6.38 53.30 22.66
CA THR A 557 5.46 52.31 23.24
C THR A 557 5.23 52.57 24.72
N LEU A 558 6.26 52.96 25.49
CA LEU A 558 6.14 53.33 26.89
C LEU A 558 5.33 54.63 27.08
N SER A 559 5.56 55.65 26.26
CA SER A 559 4.77 56.88 26.28
C SER A 559 3.30 56.60 25.97
N ASP A 560 3.01 55.76 24.96
CA ASP A 560 1.66 55.32 24.65
C ASP A 560 1.02 54.53 25.80
N TRP A 561 1.80 53.69 26.48
CA TRP A 561 1.34 52.89 27.62
C TRP A 561 0.89 53.77 28.79
N GLN A 562 1.68 54.80 29.10
CA GLN A 562 1.36 55.79 30.13
C GLN A 562 0.15 56.65 29.74
N ARG A 563 0.13 57.16 28.50
CA ARG A 563 -0.96 57.99 27.97
C ARG A 563 -2.30 57.27 28.01
N LEU A 564 -2.32 55.98 27.68
CA LEU A 564 -3.54 55.16 27.65
C LEU A 564 -3.89 54.55 29.02
N GLN A 565 -3.10 54.83 30.07
CA GLN A 565 -3.32 54.37 31.44
C GLN A 565 -3.62 52.85 31.52
N ILE A 566 -2.81 52.05 30.82
CA ILE A 566 -3.02 50.61 30.76
C ILE A 566 -2.73 50.02 32.15
N PRO A 567 -3.67 49.28 32.79
CA PRO A 567 -3.61 48.91 34.20
C PRO A 567 -2.73 47.67 34.46
N VAL A 568 -1.61 47.54 33.75
CA VAL A 568 -0.65 46.43 33.85
C VAL A 568 0.77 46.99 33.82
N PRO A 569 1.65 46.59 34.74
CA PRO A 569 3.05 47.02 34.71
C PRO A 569 3.75 46.49 33.46
N ILE A 570 4.55 47.33 32.82
CA ILE A 570 5.37 46.97 31.65
C ILE A 570 6.84 46.89 32.05
N THR A 571 7.47 45.76 31.76
CA THR A 571 8.89 45.50 31.99
C THR A 571 9.61 45.42 30.65
N VAL A 572 10.68 46.19 30.55
CA VAL A 572 11.53 46.25 29.36
C VAL A 572 12.77 45.38 29.58
N LEU A 573 12.95 44.38 28.73
CA LEU A 573 14.11 43.49 28.73
C LEU A 573 15.14 43.99 27.72
N ALA A 574 16.37 44.23 28.18
CA ALA A 574 17.45 44.64 27.30
C ALA A 574 17.83 43.51 26.33
N SER A 575 18.00 43.83 25.04
CA SER A 575 18.49 42.89 24.03
C SER A 575 19.73 43.42 23.31
N PRO A 576 20.94 43.20 23.85
CA PRO A 576 22.17 43.74 23.26
C PRO A 576 22.44 43.21 21.84
N TYR A 577 21.92 42.02 21.51
CA TYR A 577 22.08 41.38 20.21
C TYR A 577 20.84 41.49 19.31
N ARG A 578 19.86 42.34 19.67
CA ARG A 578 18.61 42.51 18.91
C ARG A 578 17.80 41.21 18.73
N THR A 579 17.97 40.25 19.64
CA THR A 579 17.20 39.00 19.67
C THR A 579 16.02 39.12 20.65
N ILE A 580 14.82 38.73 20.21
CA ILE A 580 13.60 38.81 21.06
C ILE A 580 13.44 37.57 21.95
N VAL A 581 13.94 36.43 21.49
CA VAL A 581 13.67 35.12 22.11
C VAL A 581 14.51 34.90 23.36
N ASP A 582 15.81 35.21 23.31
CA ASP A 582 16.73 34.87 24.41
C ASP A 582 16.46 35.68 25.69
N PRO A 583 16.30 37.02 25.63
CA PRO A 583 16.03 37.81 26.84
C PRO A 583 14.73 37.40 27.52
N LEU A 584 13.70 37.07 26.72
CA LEU A 584 12.41 36.59 27.23
C LEU A 584 12.58 35.27 27.99
N ILE A 585 13.35 34.34 27.45
CA ILE A 585 13.58 33.03 28.08
C ILE A 585 14.42 33.17 29.34
N ASP A 586 15.45 34.01 29.32
CA ASP A 586 16.28 34.24 30.50
C ASP A 586 15.46 34.86 31.64
N HIS A 587 14.53 35.77 31.31
CA HIS A 587 13.57 36.31 32.28
C HIS A 587 12.57 35.25 32.80
N ILE A 588 12.02 34.40 31.92
CA ILE A 588 11.15 33.29 32.35
C ILE A 588 11.92 32.31 33.26
N ARG A 589 13.18 32.04 32.94
CA ARG A 589 14.06 31.19 33.76
C ARG A 589 14.39 31.83 35.09
N SER A 590 14.56 33.16 35.18
CA SER A 590 14.80 33.84 36.45
C SER A 590 13.57 33.73 37.36
N ILE A 591 12.38 33.99 36.83
CA ILE A 591 11.10 33.80 37.56
C ILE A 591 10.99 32.37 38.08
N ARG A 592 11.29 31.36 37.24
CA ARG A 592 11.21 29.95 37.63
C ARG A 592 12.27 29.55 38.66
N ARG A 593 13.46 30.16 38.65
CA ARG A 593 14.49 29.93 39.69
C ARG A 593 14.02 30.44 41.05
N GLU A 594 13.34 31.57 41.09
CA GLU A 594 12.79 32.15 42.32
C GLU A 594 11.55 31.40 42.80
N SER A 595 10.70 30.93 41.89
CA SER A 595 9.45 30.22 42.22
C SER A 595 9.26 28.98 41.33
N PRO A 596 9.86 27.83 41.67
CA PRO A 596 9.85 26.63 40.81
C PRO A 596 8.48 25.96 40.65
N ARG A 597 7.53 26.28 41.54
CA ARG A 597 6.17 25.72 41.55
C ARG A 597 5.12 26.63 40.88
N ASP A 598 5.52 27.79 40.40
CA ASP A 598 4.62 28.74 39.75
C ASP A 598 4.42 28.36 38.28
N LEU A 599 3.17 28.47 37.82
CA LEU A 599 2.82 28.28 36.41
C LEU A 599 3.01 29.60 35.67
N ILE A 600 3.85 29.61 34.63
CA ILE A 600 4.06 30.80 33.81
C ILE A 600 3.19 30.70 32.56
N VAL A 601 2.29 31.66 32.34
CA VAL A 601 1.42 31.71 31.16
C VAL A 601 1.82 32.88 30.28
N VAL A 602 2.35 32.60 29.08
CA VAL A 602 2.80 33.61 28.13
C VAL A 602 1.71 33.86 27.08
N TYR A 603 1.10 35.03 27.11
CA TYR A 603 0.11 35.48 26.12
C TYR A 603 0.81 36.14 24.93
N ILE A 604 0.66 35.53 23.75
CA ILE A 604 1.26 36.01 22.50
C ILE A 604 0.14 36.50 21.57
N PRO A 605 0.05 37.82 21.28
CA PRO A 605 -0.87 38.35 20.29
C PRO A 605 -0.49 37.87 18.87
N GLU A 606 -1.44 37.33 18.12
CA GLU A 606 -1.22 36.81 16.77
C GLU A 606 -2.21 37.40 15.75
N TYR A 607 -1.74 37.68 14.54
CA TYR A 607 -2.62 38.12 13.45
C TYR A 607 -3.20 36.90 12.72
N VAL A 608 -4.51 36.83 12.61
CA VAL A 608 -5.19 35.87 11.73
C VAL A 608 -5.45 36.58 10.40
N VAL A 609 -4.65 36.18 9.41
CA VAL A 609 -4.59 36.74 8.06
C VAL A 609 -5.50 35.96 7.10
N GLY A 610 -5.94 36.60 6.01
CA GLY A 610 -6.87 36.01 5.05
C GLY A 610 -6.22 35.04 4.08
N HIS A 611 -4.99 35.35 3.66
CA HIS A 611 -4.24 34.54 2.68
C HIS A 611 -3.04 33.82 3.30
N TRP A 612 -2.64 32.69 2.70
CA TRP A 612 -1.53 31.88 3.22
C TRP A 612 -0.17 32.57 3.11
N TRP A 613 0.04 33.42 2.09
CA TRP A 613 1.27 34.16 1.89
C TRP A 613 1.44 35.29 2.91
N GLU A 614 0.33 35.91 3.36
CA GLU A 614 0.34 36.92 4.43
C GLU A 614 0.89 36.35 5.75
N GLN A 615 0.74 35.03 5.97
CA GLN A 615 1.22 34.35 7.18
C GLN A 615 2.76 34.28 7.22
N LEU A 616 3.41 34.20 6.06
CA LEU A 616 4.86 34.26 5.94
C LEU A 616 5.40 35.66 6.28
N VAL A 617 4.60 36.70 6.11
CA VAL A 617 5.01 38.09 6.30
C VAL A 617 4.71 38.61 7.71
N HIS A 618 3.60 38.19 8.34
CA HIS A 618 3.08 38.86 9.56
C HIS A 618 3.25 38.14 10.91
N ASN A 619 3.73 36.88 10.97
CA ASN A 619 3.78 36.11 12.23
C ASN A 619 5.11 35.37 12.52
N GLN A 620 6.20 35.64 11.80
CA GLN A 620 7.45 34.86 11.95
C GLN A 620 8.03 34.92 13.38
N THR A 621 8.00 36.08 14.03
CA THR A 621 8.53 36.26 15.39
C THR A 621 7.73 35.48 16.43
N ALA A 622 6.39 35.50 16.35
CA ALA A 622 5.52 34.75 17.24
C ALA A 622 5.73 33.23 17.12
N VAL A 623 5.92 32.73 15.89
CA VAL A 623 6.22 31.30 15.64
C VAL A 623 7.55 30.90 16.26
N ARG A 624 8.61 31.72 16.11
CA ARG A 624 9.94 31.45 16.69
C ARG A 624 9.88 31.42 18.22
N VAL A 625 9.24 32.41 18.84
CA VAL A 625 9.06 32.48 20.30
C VAL A 625 8.30 31.25 20.80
N LYS A 626 7.16 30.93 20.20
CA LYS A 626 6.33 29.78 20.59
C LYS A 626 7.10 28.46 20.52
N ASN A 627 7.81 28.22 19.42
CA ASN A 627 8.61 27.00 19.25
C ASN A 627 9.65 26.86 20.36
N ARG A 628 10.26 27.97 20.80
CA ARG A 628 11.26 27.91 21.86
C ARG A 628 10.62 27.76 23.25
N LEU A 629 9.53 28.46 23.54
CA LEU A 629 8.79 28.35 24.81
C LEU A 629 8.20 26.96 25.05
N HIS A 630 7.83 26.21 24.01
CA HIS A 630 7.33 24.84 24.16
C HIS A 630 8.36 23.85 24.76
N HIS A 631 9.64 24.21 24.75
CA HIS A 631 10.71 23.39 25.34
C HIS A 631 11.04 23.82 26.78
N GLU A 632 10.38 24.86 27.32
CA GLU A 632 10.60 25.31 28.70
C GLU A 632 9.60 24.63 29.65
N PRO A 633 10.06 23.88 30.66
CA PRO A 633 9.17 23.21 31.61
C PRO A 633 8.41 24.23 32.46
N GLY A 634 7.13 23.95 32.72
CA GLY A 634 6.24 24.80 33.53
C GLY A 634 5.71 26.05 32.83
N VAL A 635 5.90 26.17 31.51
CA VAL A 635 5.44 27.31 30.70
C VAL A 635 4.26 26.91 29.82
N VAL A 636 3.17 27.67 29.92
CA VAL A 636 2.00 27.56 29.04
C VAL A 636 2.00 28.72 28.07
N VAL A 637 1.87 28.41 26.77
CA VAL A 637 1.80 29.45 25.72
C VAL A 637 0.34 29.63 25.30
N ALA A 638 -0.18 30.85 25.43
CA ALA A 638 -1.54 31.23 25.05
C ALA A 638 -1.51 32.16 23.82
N SER A 639 -1.84 31.63 22.65
CA SER A 639 -2.00 32.42 21.42
C SER A 639 -3.32 33.23 21.47
N VAL A 640 -3.25 34.55 21.29
CA VAL A 640 -4.42 35.45 21.29
C VAL A 640 -4.68 35.94 19.85
N PRO A 641 -5.61 35.32 19.12
CA PRO A 641 -5.83 35.66 17.72
C PRO A 641 -6.58 36.99 17.52
N TRP A 642 -6.09 37.79 16.59
CA TRP A 642 -6.74 38.99 16.07
C TRP A 642 -7.03 38.83 14.57
N ARG A 643 -8.30 38.67 14.21
CA ARG A 643 -8.73 38.59 12.80
C ARG A 643 -8.65 39.96 12.13
N LEU A 644 -7.86 40.07 11.07
CA LEU A 644 -7.83 41.25 10.21
C LEU A 644 -9.09 41.31 9.35
N LEU A 645 -9.55 42.51 8.98
CA LEU A 645 -10.73 42.68 8.12
C LEU A 645 -10.56 41.99 6.74
N SER A 646 -9.32 41.90 6.23
CA SER A 646 -8.98 41.13 5.02
C SER A 646 -9.26 39.63 5.11
N SER A 647 -9.46 39.08 6.32
CA SER A 647 -9.85 37.68 6.52
C SER A 647 -11.36 37.45 6.44
N ALA A 648 -12.18 38.51 6.46
CA ALA A 648 -13.64 38.40 6.43
C ALA A 648 -14.21 38.22 5.01
N SER A 649 -13.49 38.66 3.98
CA SER A 649 -13.90 38.57 2.56
C SER A 649 -13.86 37.15 1.99
N GLY A 650 -13.40 36.15 2.75
CA GLY A 650 -13.40 34.74 2.35
C GLY A 650 -14.61 33.92 2.83
N THR A 651 -15.54 34.53 3.60
CA THR A 651 -16.66 33.81 4.24
C THR A 651 -18.05 34.43 3.99
N THR A 652 -18.17 35.35 3.04
CA THR A 652 -19.45 36.02 2.68
C THR A 652 -20.28 35.23 1.67
N GLU A 653 -20.66 33.99 1.98
CA GLU A 653 -21.72 33.29 1.21
C GLU A 653 -22.81 32.59 2.06
N GLU A 654 -22.79 32.62 3.40
CA GLU A 654 -23.80 31.87 4.20
C GLU A 654 -24.55 32.67 5.28
N SER A 655 -24.46 34.01 5.33
CA SER A 655 -25.12 34.81 6.40
C SER A 655 -26.19 35.79 5.92
N SER A 656 -26.86 35.54 4.79
CA SER A 656 -28.00 36.36 4.33
C SER A 656 -29.34 35.62 4.22
N ALA A 657 -29.45 34.42 4.78
CA ALA A 657 -30.71 33.70 4.89
C ALA A 657 -31.01 33.44 6.37
N HIS A 658 -31.48 34.48 7.07
CA HIS A 658 -32.36 34.46 8.24
C HIS A 658 -32.41 35.89 8.81
N ARG A 659 -33.22 36.73 8.14
CA ARG A 659 -34.01 37.76 8.82
C ARG A 659 -35.44 37.27 8.81
#